data_AF-A0A2V8FIZ3-F1
#
_entry.id   AF-A0A2V8FIZ3-F1
#
_cell.length_a   1.000
_cell.length_b   1.000
_cell.length_c   1.000
_cell.angle_alpha   90.00
_cell.angle_beta   90.00
_cell.angle_gamma   90.00
#
_symmetry.space_group_name_H-M   'P 1'
#
loop_
_entity.id
_entity.type
_entity.pdbx_description
1 polymer ?
#
loop_
_entity_poly.entity_id
_entity_poly.type
_entity_poly.pdbx_seq_one_letter_code
_entity_poly.pdbx_strand_id
1 'polypeptide(L)'
;MAEREGQVIDLGKALNESRRQLVDLAARLARRDHDLAALQETTSWRVTKPLRLASRLLKGGDRTWNVDGSDRPAPGASGRSTPSIDVGDSRLPKSFDRDLYLTLNPDVAASGLDPVLHYLNYGIREARLYTLSDEVLRGAHRYRGNLESVLVVSHEASRTGAPVLSLNLVQALVERYNVLALLLGAGPLADAFVQAGAVTLSASSLRGNPRLAYPVVDFLHERFNFKFALVNSVESRAVLPALARRFIPTVSLVHEFAAYTRPRDAFTGAVFWSSEVVFSANLTLESARREIPDMDAMNAHVLPQGRCEVPGLPDYAARLEEERARVRRVVRPTDAADDLVVVLGAGSVHLRKGVELFIECAARVVSSGRTNCRFVWFGHGYNPDLDSGYSAYLADQIRRAGLEKHVVFADETPAFDVAYEEADLFLLSSRLDPLPNVAIDALTHGLPVLCFEKASGIAEFLQESGLGDSSVARYLDSADLADKVVALAASQSRRREVGARGRDASVSFFNMERYVGRVTELAQRAVGQARQEKRDMDLIISSGLFREDFSVPPNVPRPALERAVRLHVRSWASGIGRRKPFPGFHPGIYLEQHGLATGSVDPTADYIRAGRPDGPWTYPVITGDHAVRCTLPIDQTIALHVHVYYPELFPDITSRLLYNRVRPDLFVSVTDEQARRQVQSELSAYPGNVVAVERVPNRGRDIGPLLTTFGPAILSKYDYVGHLHTKKSADVKDAGFGKAWSEFLLENLLGNPSVPMADAILSTMHGDRSIGMVFPDDPNALGWTANRAAAEPLAARLGLGMLPSNFNFPIGTMLWARTSALAPFVNLSLQWHDYPEEPLPYDGTLLHAIERLLPLTLSLLGLHAGATSVRGLTRSGTWWASS
;
A
#
# COMPACT_ATOMS: atom_id res chain seq x y z
N MET A 1 -9.19 32.92 -41.43
CA MET A 1 -9.23 32.79 -39.95
C MET A 1 -9.42 31.35 -39.51
N ALA A 2 -10.41 30.62 -40.03
CA ALA A 2 -10.63 29.19 -39.73
C ALA A 2 -9.41 28.26 -39.99
N GLU A 3 -8.63 28.50 -41.05
CA GLU A 3 -7.39 27.74 -41.33
C GLU A 3 -6.29 27.99 -40.29
N ARG A 4 -6.22 29.22 -39.76
CA ARG A 4 -5.28 29.60 -38.70
C ARG A 4 -5.70 29.01 -37.35
N GLU A 5 -6.99 28.93 -37.07
CA GLU A 5 -7.53 28.25 -35.88
C GLU A 5 -7.33 26.73 -35.94
N GLY A 6 -7.49 26.11 -37.12
CA GLY A 6 -7.18 24.69 -37.33
C GLY A 6 -5.70 24.37 -37.07
N GLN A 7 -4.79 25.20 -37.59
CA GLN A 7 -3.35 25.05 -37.33
C GLN A 7 -2.98 25.25 -35.85
N VAL A 8 -3.63 26.18 -35.14
CA VAL A 8 -3.43 26.40 -33.70
C VAL A 8 -3.95 25.21 -32.88
N ILE A 9 -5.07 24.60 -33.27
CA ILE A 9 -5.61 23.40 -32.64
C ILE A 9 -4.69 22.19 -32.86
N ASP A 10 -4.17 22.01 -34.06
CA ASP A 10 -3.27 20.89 -34.35
C ASP A 10 -1.88 21.07 -33.73
N LEU A 11 -1.37 22.32 -33.64
CA LEU A 11 -0.20 22.66 -32.82
C LEU A 11 -0.48 22.42 -31.33
N GLY A 12 -1.69 22.72 -30.84
CA GLY A 12 -2.11 22.44 -29.47
C GLY A 12 -2.17 20.93 -29.17
N LYS A 13 -2.66 20.12 -30.11
CA LYS A 13 -2.65 18.65 -30.02
C LYS A 13 -1.23 18.11 -30.03
N ALA A 14 -0.37 18.59 -30.94
CA ALA A 14 1.03 18.19 -31.00
C ALA A 14 1.81 18.59 -29.73
N LEU A 15 1.55 19.78 -29.19
CA LEU A 15 2.15 20.23 -27.93
C LEU A 15 1.68 19.39 -26.73
N ASN A 16 0.40 18.99 -26.71
CA ASN A 16 -0.13 18.08 -25.70
C ASN A 16 0.40 16.64 -25.86
N GLU A 17 0.62 16.17 -27.09
CA GLU A 17 1.29 14.90 -27.38
C GLU A 17 2.74 14.92 -26.87
N SER A 18 3.49 15.98 -27.16
CA SER A 18 4.86 16.16 -26.67
C SER A 18 4.91 16.34 -25.15
N ARG A 19 3.94 17.04 -24.53
CA ARG A 19 3.83 17.12 -23.06
C ARG A 19 3.52 15.75 -22.45
N ARG A 20 2.65 14.94 -23.07
CA ARG A 20 2.35 13.56 -22.65
C ARG A 20 3.58 12.66 -22.77
N GLN A 21 4.31 12.75 -23.88
CA GLN A 21 5.56 12.04 -24.06
C GLN A 21 6.63 12.49 -23.06
N LEU A 22 6.70 13.80 -22.73
CA LEU A 22 7.61 14.32 -21.71
C LEU A 22 7.25 13.85 -20.31
N VAL A 23 5.96 13.77 -19.95
CA VAL A 23 5.49 13.24 -18.66
C VAL A 23 5.76 11.74 -18.54
N ASP A 24 5.51 10.98 -19.60
CA ASP A 24 5.79 9.54 -19.62
C ASP A 24 7.29 9.25 -19.65
N LEU A 25 8.07 10.04 -20.39
CA LEU A 25 9.52 10.01 -20.34
C LEU A 25 10.02 10.42 -18.95
N ALA A 26 9.42 11.41 -18.30
CA ALA A 26 9.75 11.83 -16.93
C ALA A 26 9.35 10.76 -15.89
N ALA A 27 8.28 10.00 -16.10
CA ALA A 27 7.89 8.89 -15.23
C ALA A 27 8.78 7.67 -15.44
N ARG A 28 9.17 7.37 -16.69
CA ARG A 28 10.17 6.34 -17.02
C ARG A 28 11.56 6.74 -16.55
N LEU A 29 11.91 8.03 -16.63
CA LEU A 29 13.11 8.61 -16.03
C LEU A 29 13.03 8.53 -14.52
N ALA A 30 11.94 8.91 -13.86
CA ALA A 30 11.81 8.80 -12.40
C ALA A 30 11.88 7.36 -11.89
N ARG A 31 11.33 6.39 -12.65
CA ARG A 31 11.42 4.96 -12.33
C ARG A 31 12.84 4.44 -12.56
N ARG A 32 13.47 4.84 -13.67
CA ARG A 32 14.90 4.59 -13.91
C ARG A 32 15.80 5.33 -12.94
N ASP A 33 15.45 6.51 -12.47
CA ASP A 33 16.19 7.36 -11.55
C ASP A 33 16.02 6.82 -10.14
N HIS A 34 14.90 6.16 -9.82
CA HIS A 34 14.73 5.39 -8.60
C HIS A 34 15.54 4.09 -8.65
N ASP A 35 15.50 3.34 -9.75
CA ASP A 35 16.35 2.16 -9.96
C ASP A 35 17.84 2.55 -9.98
N LEU A 36 18.16 3.68 -10.62
CA LEU A 36 19.49 4.28 -10.67
C LEU A 36 19.87 4.90 -9.34
N ALA A 37 18.97 5.45 -8.53
CA ALA A 37 19.25 5.98 -7.20
C ALA A 37 19.50 4.84 -6.22
N ALA A 38 18.68 3.79 -6.25
CA ALA A 38 18.89 2.56 -5.51
C ALA A 38 20.22 1.89 -5.90
N LEU A 39 20.55 1.88 -7.20
CA LEU A 39 21.88 1.48 -7.67
C LEU A 39 22.95 2.49 -7.22
N GLN A 40 22.74 3.81 -7.30
CA GLN A 40 23.69 4.87 -6.95
C GLN A 40 23.95 5.01 -5.45
N GLU A 41 23.08 4.49 -4.60
CA GLU A 41 23.29 4.40 -3.16
C GLU A 41 24.17 3.21 -2.78
N THR A 42 24.32 2.21 -3.67
CA THR A 42 25.31 1.14 -3.47
C THR A 42 26.74 1.67 -3.61
N THR A 43 27.61 1.27 -2.68
CA THR A 43 29.02 1.68 -2.67
C THR A 43 29.74 1.26 -3.96
N SER A 44 29.38 0.10 -4.52
CA SER A 44 29.92 -0.43 -5.79
C SER A 44 29.58 0.46 -7.00
N TRP A 45 28.38 1.04 -7.07
CA TRP A 45 28.00 1.96 -8.15
C TRP A 45 28.72 3.31 -8.04
N ARG A 46 28.85 3.87 -6.84
CA ARG A 46 29.52 5.17 -6.62
C ARG A 46 30.99 5.12 -7.01
N VAL A 47 31.66 4.01 -6.73
CA VAL A 47 33.09 3.80 -7.01
C VAL A 47 33.35 3.45 -8.49
N THR A 48 32.44 2.74 -9.17
CA THR A 48 32.61 2.35 -10.58
C THR A 48 32.15 3.41 -11.59
N LYS A 49 31.66 4.57 -11.14
CA LYS A 49 31.21 5.69 -11.99
C LYS A 49 32.29 6.18 -12.99
N PRO A 50 33.59 6.32 -12.63
CA PRO A 50 34.64 6.76 -13.56
C PRO A 50 34.95 5.73 -14.66
N LEU A 51 34.98 4.43 -14.32
CA LEU A 51 35.28 3.34 -15.24
C LEU A 51 34.21 3.19 -16.34
N ARG A 52 32.96 3.54 -16.04
CA ARG A 52 31.83 3.48 -16.97
C ARG A 52 31.75 4.66 -17.93
N LEU A 53 32.26 5.83 -17.51
CA LEU A 53 32.45 6.96 -18.42
C LEU A 53 33.50 6.63 -19.49
N ALA A 54 34.60 5.98 -19.07
CA ALA A 54 35.66 5.52 -19.97
C ALA A 54 35.17 4.46 -20.97
N SER A 55 34.34 3.49 -20.53
CA SER A 55 33.81 2.46 -21.43
C SER A 55 32.78 2.98 -22.44
N ARG A 56 32.09 4.09 -22.14
CA ARG A 56 31.13 4.73 -23.07
C ARG A 56 31.81 5.57 -24.14
N LEU A 57 32.95 6.21 -23.83
CA LEU A 57 33.77 6.94 -24.81
C LEU A 57 34.45 6.01 -25.82
N LEU A 58 34.73 4.76 -25.44
CA LEU A 58 35.34 3.76 -26.32
C LEU A 58 34.34 3.03 -27.24
N LYS A 59 33.02 3.16 -27.03
CA LYS A 59 31.98 2.48 -27.81
C LYS A 59 31.22 3.39 -28.79
N GLY A 60 31.67 4.63 -28.99
CA GLY A 60 31.15 5.54 -30.01
C GLY A 60 31.93 5.43 -31.31
N GLY A 61 31.69 4.36 -32.07
CA GLY A 61 32.24 4.18 -33.42
C GLY A 61 31.38 3.19 -34.19
N ASP A 62 30.78 3.67 -35.28
CA ASP A 62 29.91 2.93 -36.20
C ASP A 62 30.43 1.53 -36.53
N ARG A 63 29.51 0.55 -36.54
CA ARG A 63 29.70 -0.67 -37.34
C ARG A 63 28.37 -1.33 -37.71
N THR A 64 28.06 -1.16 -39.00
CA THR A 64 27.23 -2.04 -39.79
C THR A 64 27.72 -3.49 -39.66
N TRP A 65 26.79 -4.42 -39.47
CA TRP A 65 27.05 -5.84 -39.46
C TRP A 65 27.18 -6.35 -40.89
N ASN A 66 28.31 -6.98 -41.21
CA ASN A 66 28.37 -7.92 -42.33
C ASN A 66 29.05 -9.21 -41.87
N VAL A 67 28.41 -10.30 -42.29
CA VAL A 67 28.69 -11.70 -41.98
C VAL A 67 29.62 -12.23 -43.06
N ASP A 68 30.80 -12.76 -42.69
CA ASP A 68 31.35 -14.02 -43.21
C ASP A 68 32.81 -14.24 -42.78
N GLY A 69 33.13 -15.52 -42.58
CA GLY A 69 34.41 -16.11 -43.02
C GLY A 69 35.68 -15.78 -42.24
N SER A 70 36.14 -16.77 -41.47
CA SER A 70 37.56 -17.13 -41.24
C SER A 70 38.61 -16.03 -41.39
N ASP A 71 39.18 -15.58 -40.27
CA ASP A 71 40.61 -15.29 -40.20
C ASP A 71 41.11 -15.23 -38.75
N ARG A 72 42.17 -16.02 -38.48
CA ARG A 72 42.99 -15.87 -37.27
C ARG A 72 43.93 -14.67 -37.46
N PRO A 73 44.26 -13.93 -36.39
CA PRO A 73 45.57 -13.32 -36.29
C PRO A 73 46.35 -13.80 -35.06
N ALA A 74 47.66 -13.93 -35.28
CA ALA A 74 48.70 -14.34 -34.34
C ALA A 74 49.10 -13.19 -33.36
N PRO A 75 49.96 -13.44 -32.34
CA PRO A 75 50.03 -12.67 -31.10
C PRO A 75 51.04 -11.51 -31.14
N GLY A 76 50.81 -10.47 -30.33
CA GLY A 76 51.83 -9.43 -30.09
C GLY A 76 51.39 -8.20 -29.28
N ALA A 77 51.67 -8.24 -27.98
CA ALA A 77 52.09 -7.14 -27.08
C ALA A 77 51.24 -5.84 -26.95
N SER A 78 50.58 -5.64 -25.80
CA SER A 78 51.17 -4.96 -24.62
C SER A 78 50.12 -4.47 -23.60
N GLY A 79 50.03 -5.20 -22.48
CA GLY A 79 50.00 -4.64 -21.12
C GLY A 79 48.98 -3.57 -20.72
N ARG A 80 47.73 -3.99 -20.46
CA ARG A 80 47.05 -3.65 -19.19
C ARG A 80 46.39 -4.93 -18.67
N SER A 81 47.00 -5.50 -17.64
CA SER A 81 46.52 -6.67 -16.93
C SER A 81 45.10 -6.45 -16.42
N THR A 82 44.14 -7.21 -16.94
CA THR A 82 43.07 -7.71 -16.09
C THR A 82 43.73 -8.44 -14.92
N PRO A 83 43.31 -8.21 -13.66
CA PRO A 83 43.82 -9.02 -12.56
C PRO A 83 43.48 -10.47 -12.88
N SER A 84 44.49 -11.30 -13.10
CA SER A 84 44.32 -12.74 -13.18
C SER A 84 43.75 -13.20 -11.84
N ILE A 85 42.60 -13.86 -11.89
CA ILE A 85 41.98 -14.48 -10.72
C ILE A 85 42.93 -15.56 -10.24
N ASP A 86 43.58 -15.33 -9.10
CA ASP A 86 44.22 -16.41 -8.37
C ASP A 86 43.11 -17.22 -7.72
N VAL A 87 42.83 -18.40 -8.29
CA VAL A 87 41.81 -19.35 -7.80
C VAL A 87 42.18 -19.88 -6.40
N GLY A 88 43.32 -19.45 -5.83
CA GLY A 88 43.77 -19.68 -4.46
C GLY A 88 43.56 -18.54 -3.45
N ASP A 89 42.80 -17.48 -3.73
CA ASP A 89 42.50 -16.44 -2.71
C ASP A 89 41.71 -17.06 -1.54
N SER A 90 42.37 -17.17 -0.38
CA SER A 90 41.83 -17.82 0.83
C SER A 90 40.56 -17.20 1.39
N ARG A 91 40.16 -16.03 0.88
CA ARG A 91 38.93 -15.32 1.23
C ARG A 91 37.71 -15.78 0.45
N LEU A 92 37.88 -16.52 -0.66
CA LEU A 92 36.76 -17.09 -1.40
C LEU A 92 36.26 -18.37 -0.69
N PRO A 93 35.00 -18.41 -0.24
CA PRO A 93 34.45 -19.58 0.42
C PRO A 93 34.47 -20.80 -0.51
N LYS A 94 34.74 -21.99 0.03
CA LYS A 94 34.74 -23.24 -0.76
C LYS A 94 33.38 -23.55 -1.38
N SER A 95 32.31 -23.13 -0.72
CA SER A 95 30.92 -23.27 -1.16
C SER A 95 30.46 -22.17 -2.12
N PHE A 96 31.36 -21.27 -2.55
CA PHE A 96 31.01 -20.17 -3.45
C PHE A 96 30.62 -20.72 -4.83
N ASP A 97 29.37 -20.52 -5.20
CA ASP A 97 28.83 -20.86 -6.51
C ASP A 97 28.55 -19.57 -7.29
N ARG A 98 29.12 -19.47 -8.50
CA ARG A 98 29.02 -18.28 -9.35
C ARG A 98 27.58 -18.01 -9.80
N ASP A 99 26.87 -19.04 -10.23
CA ASP A 99 25.53 -18.92 -10.79
C ASP A 99 24.51 -18.63 -9.69
N LEU A 100 24.69 -19.27 -8.52
CA LEU A 100 23.90 -18.98 -7.33
C LEU A 100 24.16 -17.55 -6.83
N TYR A 101 25.41 -17.10 -6.81
CA TYR A 101 25.73 -15.73 -6.39
C TYR A 101 25.07 -14.69 -7.30
N LEU A 102 25.09 -14.89 -8.63
CA LEU A 102 24.41 -14.01 -9.57
C LEU A 102 22.88 -14.07 -9.43
N THR A 103 22.34 -15.25 -9.12
CA THR A 103 20.90 -15.43 -8.83
C THR A 103 20.48 -14.69 -7.57
N LEU A 104 21.29 -14.76 -6.50
CA LEU A 104 21.04 -14.11 -5.22
C LEU A 104 21.40 -12.62 -5.21
N ASN A 105 22.11 -12.12 -6.24
CA ASN A 105 22.52 -10.73 -6.37
C ASN A 105 22.31 -10.21 -7.80
N PRO A 106 21.04 -9.95 -8.21
CA PRO A 106 20.69 -9.57 -9.58
C PRO A 106 21.32 -8.25 -10.05
N ASP A 107 21.66 -7.34 -9.14
CA ASP A 107 22.38 -6.11 -9.44
C ASP A 107 23.80 -6.40 -9.96
N VAL A 108 24.45 -7.43 -9.41
CA VAL A 108 25.75 -7.91 -9.88
C VAL A 108 25.60 -8.55 -11.26
N ALA A 109 24.58 -9.38 -11.46
CA ALA A 109 24.26 -9.97 -12.76
C ALA A 109 24.01 -8.89 -13.83
N ALA A 110 23.23 -7.86 -13.50
CA ALA A 110 22.95 -6.74 -14.40
C ALA A 110 24.18 -5.87 -14.69
N SER A 111 25.13 -5.77 -13.76
CA SER A 111 26.37 -5.01 -13.94
C SER A 111 27.34 -5.65 -14.93
N GLY A 112 27.23 -6.96 -15.16
CA GLY A 112 28.17 -7.74 -15.96
C GLY A 112 29.57 -7.88 -15.34
N LEU A 113 29.75 -7.49 -14.07
CA LEU A 113 30.99 -7.71 -13.33
C LEU A 113 31.21 -9.20 -13.08
N ASP A 114 32.48 -9.65 -13.06
CA ASP A 114 32.79 -11.01 -12.64
C ASP A 114 32.32 -11.23 -11.18
N PRO A 115 31.51 -12.27 -10.92
CA PRO A 115 30.90 -12.49 -9.61
C PRO A 115 31.91 -12.72 -8.49
N VAL A 116 33.03 -13.40 -8.78
CA VAL A 116 34.09 -13.67 -7.80
C VAL A 116 34.80 -12.38 -7.43
N LEU A 117 35.18 -11.57 -8.43
CA LEU A 117 35.80 -10.26 -8.20
C LEU A 117 34.84 -9.31 -7.46
N HIS A 118 33.55 -9.32 -7.80
CA HIS A 118 32.57 -8.51 -7.08
C HIS A 118 32.46 -8.94 -5.62
N TYR A 119 32.35 -10.24 -5.36
CA TYR A 119 32.23 -10.78 -4.00
C TYR A 119 33.45 -10.42 -3.14
N LEU A 120 34.66 -10.70 -3.63
CA LEU A 120 35.90 -10.44 -2.89
C LEU A 120 36.11 -8.95 -2.59
N ASN A 121 35.76 -8.06 -3.52
CA ASN A 121 35.98 -6.63 -3.35
C ASN A 121 34.87 -5.92 -2.57
N TYR A 122 33.61 -6.35 -2.73
CA TYR A 122 32.44 -5.65 -2.20
C TYR A 122 31.51 -6.59 -1.42
N GLY A 123 31.18 -7.75 -1.99
CA GLY A 123 30.16 -8.65 -1.45
C GLY A 123 30.39 -9.10 0.00
N ILE A 124 31.65 -9.36 0.39
CA ILE A 124 32.02 -9.70 1.77
C ILE A 124 31.62 -8.58 2.75
N ARG A 125 31.95 -7.33 2.42
CA ARG A 125 31.66 -6.15 3.28
C ARG A 125 30.18 -5.80 3.31
N GLU A 126 29.49 -6.03 2.19
CA GLU A 126 28.06 -5.80 2.05
C GLU A 126 27.21 -6.97 2.61
N ALA A 127 27.85 -8.04 3.11
CA ALA A 127 27.20 -9.26 3.57
C ALA A 127 26.24 -9.85 2.52
N ARG A 128 26.68 -9.90 1.26
CA ARG A 128 25.92 -10.50 0.15
C ARG A 128 25.89 -12.02 0.31
N LEU A 129 24.71 -12.62 0.15
CA LEU A 129 24.58 -14.08 0.14
C LEU A 129 25.25 -14.67 -1.09
N TYR A 130 26.03 -15.73 -0.89
CA TYR A 130 26.72 -16.48 -1.95
C TYR A 130 26.41 -17.98 -1.92
N THR A 131 25.75 -18.44 -0.87
CA THR A 131 25.30 -19.83 -0.71
C THR A 131 24.06 -19.86 0.18
N LEU A 132 23.33 -20.97 0.15
CA LEU A 132 22.20 -21.28 1.04
C LEU A 132 22.54 -22.55 1.84
N SER A 133 23.50 -22.41 2.75
CA SER A 133 23.99 -23.49 3.60
C SER A 133 24.24 -23.00 5.03
N ASP A 134 24.54 -23.91 5.95
CA ASP A 134 24.82 -23.55 7.35
C ASP A 134 26.06 -22.62 7.49
N GLU A 135 26.91 -22.48 6.46
CA GLU A 135 28.09 -21.61 6.46
C GLU A 135 27.76 -20.10 6.57
N VAL A 136 26.60 -19.68 6.06
CA VAL A 136 26.17 -18.27 6.14
C VAL A 136 25.45 -17.95 7.45
N LEU A 137 25.22 -18.95 8.31
CA LEU A 137 24.53 -18.80 9.58
C LEU A 137 25.54 -18.53 10.71
N ARG A 138 25.42 -17.36 11.34
CA ARG A 138 26.22 -17.02 12.52
C ARG A 138 25.51 -17.47 13.78
N GLY A 139 26.23 -18.01 14.76
CA GLY A 139 25.65 -18.45 16.04
C GLY A 139 24.86 -19.76 15.98
N ALA A 140 24.94 -20.53 14.88
CA ALA A 140 24.17 -21.77 14.69
C ALA A 140 24.36 -22.82 15.81
N HIS A 141 25.53 -22.86 16.45
CA HIS A 141 25.82 -23.74 17.60
C HIS A 141 24.93 -23.47 18.84
N ARG A 142 24.21 -22.34 18.87
CA ARG A 142 23.31 -21.99 19.97
C ARG A 142 21.91 -22.60 19.84
N TYR A 143 21.61 -23.27 18.72
CA TYR A 143 20.34 -23.93 18.50
C TYR A 143 20.09 -25.05 19.53
N ARG A 144 18.91 -25.03 20.17
CA ARG A 144 18.50 -25.99 21.20
C ARG A 144 17.37 -26.87 20.67
N GLY A 145 17.64 -28.15 20.41
CA GLY A 145 16.66 -29.06 19.78
C GLY A 145 15.34 -29.27 20.52
N ASN A 146 15.25 -28.87 21.80
CA ASN A 146 14.04 -28.97 22.63
C ASN A 146 13.15 -27.71 22.62
N LEU A 147 13.60 -26.60 22.02
CA LEU A 147 12.82 -25.37 21.92
C LEU A 147 12.22 -25.20 20.53
N GLU A 148 11.06 -24.56 20.45
CA GLU A 148 10.47 -24.15 19.17
C GLU A 148 11.26 -22.98 18.57
N SER A 149 11.28 -22.89 17.24
CA SER A 149 11.99 -21.81 16.53
C SER A 149 11.08 -20.66 16.16
N VAL A 150 11.57 -19.43 16.27
CA VAL A 150 10.88 -18.20 15.85
C VAL A 150 11.81 -17.34 15.01
N LEU A 151 11.23 -16.58 14.09
CA LEU A 151 11.98 -15.67 13.22
C LEU A 151 11.75 -14.22 13.66
N VAL A 152 12.81 -13.43 13.75
CA VAL A 152 12.75 -11.97 13.89
C VAL A 152 13.42 -11.35 12.67
N VAL A 153 12.71 -10.47 11.96
CA VAL A 153 13.21 -9.84 10.74
C VAL A 153 13.45 -8.37 11.00
N SER A 154 14.63 -7.88 10.62
CA SER A 154 15.02 -6.47 10.70
C SER A 154 15.48 -5.99 9.33
N HIS A 155 15.04 -4.82 8.87
CA HIS A 155 15.39 -4.31 7.55
C HIS A 155 16.88 -3.94 7.43
N GLU A 156 17.54 -3.71 8.56
CA GLU A 156 18.99 -3.54 8.69
C GLU A 156 19.44 -3.78 10.14
N ALA A 157 20.73 -3.58 10.42
CA ALA A 157 21.33 -3.70 11.76
C ALA A 157 21.99 -2.40 12.25
N SER A 158 21.44 -1.24 11.89
CA SER A 158 21.91 0.07 12.33
C SER A 158 21.53 0.37 13.79
N ARG A 159 22.10 1.42 14.42
CA ARG A 159 21.73 1.85 15.78
C ARG A 159 20.48 2.75 15.81
N THR A 160 19.56 2.54 14.87
CA THR A 160 18.31 3.31 14.78
C THR A 160 17.17 2.59 15.50
N GLY A 161 16.05 3.28 15.72
CA GLY A 161 14.99 2.81 16.61
C GLY A 161 14.42 1.42 16.26
N ALA A 162 14.18 1.13 14.98
CA ALA A 162 13.59 -0.14 14.56
C ALA A 162 14.56 -1.33 14.72
N PRO A 163 15.80 -1.32 14.20
CA PRO A 163 16.75 -2.41 14.46
C PRO A 163 17.06 -2.64 15.96
N VAL A 164 17.10 -1.58 16.76
CA VAL A 164 17.27 -1.70 18.22
C VAL A 164 16.07 -2.43 18.84
N LEU A 165 14.84 -2.13 18.40
CA LEU A 165 13.65 -2.87 18.83
C LEU A 165 13.75 -4.36 18.45
N SER A 166 14.17 -4.67 17.21
CA SER A 166 14.40 -6.06 16.79
C SER A 166 15.37 -6.80 17.71
N LEU A 167 16.43 -6.14 18.16
CA LEU A 167 17.40 -6.73 19.09
C LEU A 167 16.80 -6.96 20.49
N ASN A 168 16.03 -6.00 21.01
CA ASN A 168 15.35 -6.14 22.29
C ASN A 168 14.30 -7.27 22.26
N LEU A 169 13.59 -7.42 21.13
CA LEU A 169 12.70 -8.57 20.91
C LEU A 169 13.48 -9.89 20.95
N VAL A 170 14.65 -9.95 20.30
CA VAL A 170 15.51 -11.13 20.34
C VAL A 170 15.91 -11.46 21.78
N GLN A 171 16.42 -10.48 22.53
CA GLN A 171 16.83 -10.66 23.93
C GLN A 171 15.70 -11.21 24.82
N ALA A 172 14.47 -10.72 24.63
CA ALA A 172 13.31 -11.18 25.39
C ALA A 172 12.75 -12.55 24.97
N LEU A 173 13.11 -13.03 23.76
CA LEU A 173 12.58 -14.27 23.19
C LEU A 173 13.53 -15.46 23.33
N VAL A 174 14.86 -15.25 23.38
CA VAL A 174 15.87 -16.32 23.45
C VAL A 174 15.77 -17.21 24.70
N GLU A 175 15.11 -16.73 25.75
CA GLU A 175 14.83 -17.55 26.93
C GLU A 175 13.80 -18.65 26.67
N ARG A 176 12.87 -18.41 25.74
CA ARG A 176 11.70 -19.27 25.47
C ARG A 176 11.76 -19.98 24.12
N TYR A 177 12.55 -19.48 23.16
CA TYR A 177 12.57 -19.96 21.79
C TYR A 177 14.00 -20.04 21.23
N ASN A 178 14.19 -20.87 20.20
CA ASN A 178 15.30 -20.70 19.28
C ASN A 178 15.00 -19.50 18.37
N VAL A 179 15.72 -18.40 18.57
CA VAL A 179 15.47 -17.18 17.78
C VAL A 179 16.44 -17.12 16.60
N LEU A 180 15.89 -16.97 15.39
CA LEU A 180 16.68 -16.61 14.21
C LEU A 180 16.42 -15.15 13.84
N ALA A 181 17.48 -14.35 13.76
CA ALA A 181 17.46 -12.97 13.30
C ALA A 181 17.84 -12.91 11.81
N LEU A 182 16.89 -12.51 10.96
CA LEU A 182 17.13 -12.24 9.54
C LEU A 182 17.33 -10.73 9.33
N LEU A 183 18.56 -10.35 8.98
CA LEU A 183 18.99 -8.96 8.79
C LEU A 183 19.04 -8.65 7.29
N LEU A 184 18.11 -7.83 6.80
CA LEU A 184 18.04 -7.46 5.37
C LEU A 184 19.01 -6.33 5.00
N GLY A 185 19.86 -5.90 5.93
CA GLY A 185 20.85 -4.85 5.73
C GLY A 185 21.96 -4.96 6.76
N ALA A 186 23.16 -4.54 6.37
CA ALA A 186 24.31 -4.54 7.27
C ALA A 186 24.17 -3.48 8.37
N GLY A 187 25.02 -3.58 9.40
CA GLY A 187 25.13 -2.54 10.41
C GLY A 187 25.85 -3.00 11.68
N PRO A 188 26.23 -2.05 12.54
CA PRO A 188 27.03 -2.30 13.74
C PRO A 188 26.36 -3.22 14.78
N LEU A 189 25.03 -3.39 14.74
CA LEU A 189 24.33 -4.27 15.69
C LEU A 189 24.38 -5.76 15.30
N ALA A 190 24.90 -6.12 14.12
CA ALA A 190 24.89 -7.51 13.65
C ALA A 190 25.52 -8.49 14.65
N ASP A 191 26.60 -8.09 15.32
CA ASP A 191 27.26 -8.91 16.35
C ASP A 191 26.46 -8.95 17.65
N ALA A 192 25.76 -7.87 17.99
CA ALA A 192 24.91 -7.80 19.17
C ALA A 192 23.74 -8.80 19.09
N PHE A 193 23.18 -9.05 17.89
CA PHE A 193 22.18 -10.11 17.68
C PHE A 193 22.73 -11.50 18.01
N VAL A 194 23.93 -11.81 17.55
CA VAL A 194 24.59 -13.09 17.84
C VAL A 194 24.89 -13.20 19.34
N GLN A 195 25.43 -12.15 19.95
CA GLN A 195 25.73 -12.11 21.38
C GLN A 195 24.48 -12.30 22.24
N ALA A 196 23.36 -11.69 21.84
CA ALA A 196 22.05 -11.82 22.49
C ALA A 196 21.48 -13.24 22.47
N GLY A 197 22.03 -14.17 21.68
CA GLY A 197 21.58 -15.57 21.67
C GLY A 197 20.96 -16.04 20.36
N ALA A 198 20.76 -15.15 19.38
CA ALA A 198 20.14 -15.54 18.11
C ALA A 198 21.12 -16.22 17.15
N VAL A 199 20.58 -17.14 16.36
CA VAL A 199 21.17 -17.50 15.06
C VAL A 199 20.93 -16.32 14.12
N THR A 200 21.95 -15.83 13.42
CA THR A 200 21.82 -14.63 12.58
C THR A 200 22.17 -14.94 11.13
N LEU A 201 21.31 -14.52 10.20
CA LEU A 201 21.58 -14.49 8.76
C LEU A 201 21.55 -13.04 8.28
N SER A 202 22.64 -12.58 7.65
CA SER A 202 22.68 -11.28 6.96
C SER A 202 22.45 -11.50 5.47
N ALA A 203 21.45 -10.83 4.91
CA ALA A 203 20.98 -11.05 3.55
C ALA A 203 20.56 -9.73 2.90
N SER A 204 21.54 -8.86 2.64
CA SER A 204 21.30 -7.50 2.15
C SER A 204 20.62 -7.44 0.77
N SER A 205 20.82 -8.47 -0.06
CA SER A 205 20.18 -8.56 -1.39
C SER A 205 18.67 -8.78 -1.34
N LEU A 206 18.11 -9.18 -0.20
CA LEU A 206 16.66 -9.33 -0.02
C LEU A 206 15.93 -7.99 0.11
N ARG A 207 16.63 -6.92 0.51
CA ARG A 207 16.01 -5.61 0.72
C ARG A 207 15.42 -5.11 -0.59
N GLY A 208 14.11 -4.84 -0.58
CA GLY A 208 13.39 -4.40 -1.78
C GLY A 208 13.19 -5.47 -2.86
N ASN A 209 13.59 -6.73 -2.64
CA ASN A 209 13.47 -7.79 -3.63
C ASN A 209 12.72 -9.04 -3.11
N PRO A 210 11.38 -9.04 -3.18
CA PRO A 210 10.56 -10.14 -2.66
C PRO A 210 10.80 -11.48 -3.35
N ARG A 211 11.27 -11.50 -4.60
CA ARG A 211 11.50 -12.75 -5.35
C ARG A 211 12.64 -13.56 -4.75
N LEU A 212 13.68 -12.90 -4.25
CA LEU A 212 14.81 -13.55 -3.60
C LEU A 212 14.47 -14.08 -2.20
N ALA A 213 13.42 -13.56 -1.58
CA ALA A 213 13.01 -14.00 -0.26
C ALA A 213 12.46 -15.44 -0.26
N TYR A 214 11.88 -15.92 -1.38
CA TYR A 214 11.33 -17.27 -1.47
C TYR A 214 12.37 -18.38 -1.19
N PRO A 215 13.49 -18.48 -1.93
CA PRO A 215 14.48 -19.52 -1.68
C PRO A 215 15.16 -19.38 -0.31
N VAL A 216 15.37 -18.15 0.19
CA VAL A 216 15.99 -17.95 1.52
C VAL A 216 15.06 -18.38 2.65
N VAL A 217 13.79 -17.97 2.60
CA VAL A 217 12.80 -18.39 3.61
C VAL A 217 12.58 -19.90 3.58
N ASP A 218 12.60 -20.51 2.40
CA ASP A 218 12.51 -21.98 2.26
C ASP A 218 13.66 -22.69 2.95
N PHE A 219 14.90 -22.30 2.63
CA PHE A 219 16.10 -22.82 3.27
C PHE A 219 16.02 -22.72 4.80
N LEU A 220 15.66 -21.53 5.31
CA LEU A 220 15.55 -21.31 6.75
C LEU A 220 14.40 -22.12 7.38
N HIS A 221 13.24 -22.18 6.74
CA HIS A 221 12.08 -22.87 7.28
C HIS A 221 12.29 -24.40 7.29
N GLU A 222 12.90 -24.96 6.25
CA GLU A 222 13.26 -26.38 6.19
C GLU A 222 14.27 -26.76 7.28
N ARG A 223 15.16 -25.83 7.65
CA ARG A 223 16.16 -26.04 8.70
C ARG A 223 15.62 -25.89 10.13
N PHE A 224 14.75 -24.91 10.36
CA PHE A 224 14.37 -24.47 11.71
C PHE A 224 12.89 -24.68 12.06
N ASN A 225 12.02 -24.90 11.07
CA ASN A 225 10.57 -25.06 11.23
C ASN A 225 9.93 -23.98 12.13
N PHE A 226 9.89 -22.75 11.64
CA PHE A 226 9.41 -21.60 12.42
C PHE A 226 7.94 -21.73 12.85
N LYS A 227 7.70 -21.50 14.14
CA LYS A 227 6.36 -21.40 14.74
C LYS A 227 5.64 -20.13 14.30
N PHE A 228 6.34 -19.00 14.29
CA PHE A 228 5.88 -17.70 13.81
C PHE A 228 7.07 -16.79 13.48
N ALA A 229 6.79 -15.66 12.82
CA ALA A 229 7.76 -14.63 12.52
C ALA A 229 7.28 -13.25 12.99
N LEU A 230 8.18 -12.47 13.60
CA LEU A 230 8.01 -11.05 13.89
C LEU A 230 8.74 -10.25 12.84
N VAL A 231 8.00 -9.50 12.01
CA VAL A 231 8.57 -8.72 10.92
C VAL A 231 8.53 -7.25 11.30
N ASN A 232 9.68 -6.69 11.63
CA ASN A 232 9.76 -5.34 12.16
C ASN A 232 9.98 -4.31 11.05
N SER A 233 9.16 -3.26 11.03
CA SER A 233 9.09 -2.20 10.01
C SER A 233 8.49 -2.65 8.67
N VAL A 234 7.73 -1.74 8.03
CA VAL A 234 7.23 -1.92 6.65
C VAL A 234 8.38 -2.03 5.63
N GLU A 235 9.60 -1.59 5.99
CA GLU A 235 10.81 -1.77 5.18
C GLU A 235 11.24 -3.25 5.09
N SER A 236 10.80 -4.10 6.02
CA SER A 236 11.04 -5.55 5.97
C SER A 236 10.02 -6.33 5.15
N ARG A 237 9.07 -5.67 4.48
CA ARG A 237 7.96 -6.31 3.74
C ARG A 237 8.36 -7.33 2.68
N ALA A 238 9.59 -7.28 2.17
CA ALA A 238 10.05 -8.15 1.09
C ALA A 238 9.94 -9.65 1.43
N VAL A 239 10.02 -10.02 2.71
CA VAL A 239 9.94 -11.43 3.13
C VAL A 239 8.51 -11.93 3.35
N LEU A 240 7.53 -11.03 3.51
CA LEU A 240 6.16 -11.39 3.87
C LEU A 240 5.48 -12.35 2.88
N PRO A 241 5.59 -12.16 1.54
CA PRO A 241 5.00 -13.09 0.58
C PRO A 241 5.58 -14.52 0.69
N ALA A 242 6.89 -14.63 0.95
CA ALA A 242 7.57 -15.91 1.09
C ALA A 242 7.16 -16.63 2.37
N LEU A 243 7.07 -15.91 3.50
CA LEU A 243 6.57 -16.44 4.77
C LEU A 243 5.11 -16.91 4.65
N ALA A 244 4.26 -16.08 4.04
CA ALA A 244 2.85 -16.39 3.83
C ALA A 244 2.62 -17.60 2.91
N ARG A 245 3.50 -17.84 1.93
CA ARG A 245 3.45 -19.03 1.07
C ARG A 245 3.68 -20.32 1.86
N ARG A 246 4.56 -20.29 2.86
CA ARG A 246 4.84 -21.43 3.75
C ARG A 246 3.86 -21.52 4.93
N PHE A 247 2.82 -20.69 4.96
CA PHE A 247 1.86 -20.59 6.07
C PHE A 247 2.55 -20.32 7.42
N ILE A 248 3.69 -19.61 7.40
CA ILE A 248 4.35 -19.16 8.62
C ILE A 248 3.58 -17.94 9.12
N PRO A 249 2.98 -17.97 10.31
CA PRO A 249 2.24 -16.83 10.87
C PRO A 249 3.17 -15.64 11.05
N THR A 250 2.71 -14.45 10.65
CA THR A 250 3.50 -13.22 10.70
C THR A 250 2.80 -12.14 11.52
N VAL A 251 3.52 -11.55 12.46
CA VAL A 251 3.12 -10.30 13.10
C VAL A 251 4.00 -9.19 12.57
N SER A 252 3.42 -8.26 11.81
CA SER A 252 4.14 -7.11 11.28
C SER A 252 4.06 -5.94 12.26
N LEU A 253 5.22 -5.40 12.64
CA LEU A 253 5.34 -4.25 13.54
C LEU A 253 5.55 -2.99 12.70
N VAL A 254 4.58 -2.10 12.71
CA VAL A 254 4.52 -0.90 11.86
C VAL A 254 4.88 0.32 12.68
N HIS A 255 5.95 0.98 12.26
CA HIS A 255 6.51 2.17 12.91
C HIS A 255 6.66 3.32 11.92
N GLU A 256 5.88 3.32 10.84
CA GLU A 256 5.91 4.29 9.76
C GLU A 256 4.50 4.85 9.48
N PHE A 257 4.43 6.07 8.97
CA PHE A 257 3.19 6.60 8.41
C PHE A 257 3.05 6.18 6.94
N ALA A 258 1.87 5.65 6.58
CA ALA A 258 1.55 5.31 5.20
C ALA A 258 1.69 6.51 4.24
N ALA A 259 1.45 7.72 4.74
CA ALA A 259 1.56 8.97 3.98
C ALA A 259 2.92 9.16 3.28
N TYR A 260 4.03 8.73 3.90
CA TYR A 260 5.38 8.85 3.33
C TYR A 260 6.02 7.51 2.91
N THR A 261 5.40 6.37 3.19
CA THR A 261 5.90 5.07 2.71
C THR A 261 5.70 4.99 1.19
N ARG A 262 6.76 4.62 0.46
CA ARG A 262 6.72 4.45 -0.99
C ARG A 262 7.33 3.11 -1.41
N PRO A 263 6.87 2.52 -2.54
CA PRO A 263 5.72 2.91 -3.35
C PRO A 263 4.39 2.83 -2.56
N ARG A 264 3.31 3.48 -3.04
CA ARG A 264 2.07 3.63 -2.26
C ARG A 264 1.46 2.29 -1.81
N ASP A 265 1.63 1.27 -2.63
CA ASP A 265 1.17 -0.10 -2.40
C ASP A 265 2.07 -0.91 -1.46
N ALA A 266 3.26 -0.40 -1.08
CA ALA A 266 4.16 -1.06 -0.13
C ALA A 266 3.46 -1.39 1.18
N PHE A 267 2.68 -0.44 1.69
CA PHE A 267 1.96 -0.57 2.94
C PHE A 267 0.83 -1.59 2.79
N THR A 268 0.02 -1.47 1.73
CA THR A 268 -1.07 -2.42 1.44
C THR A 268 -0.56 -3.84 1.22
N GLY A 269 0.59 -4.00 0.56
CA GLY A 269 1.29 -5.28 0.42
C GLY A 269 1.74 -5.87 1.75
N ALA A 270 2.34 -5.05 2.63
CA ALA A 270 2.73 -5.51 3.95
C ALA A 270 1.52 -5.99 4.75
N VAL A 271 0.43 -5.21 4.75
CA VAL A 271 -0.81 -5.56 5.44
C VAL A 271 -1.43 -6.82 4.86
N PHE A 272 -1.57 -6.93 3.53
CA PHE A 272 -2.15 -8.09 2.85
C PHE A 272 -1.46 -9.42 3.20
N TRP A 273 -0.12 -9.43 3.27
CA TRP A 273 0.66 -10.64 3.55
C TRP A 273 0.84 -10.95 5.04
N SER A 274 0.45 -10.03 5.94
CA SER A 274 0.58 -10.21 7.38
C SER A 274 -0.58 -11.02 7.97
N SER A 275 -0.32 -11.87 8.96
CA SER A 275 -1.39 -12.51 9.74
C SER A 275 -2.00 -11.52 10.73
N GLU A 276 -1.16 -10.75 11.43
CA GLU A 276 -1.54 -9.71 12.37
C GLU A 276 -0.69 -8.45 12.11
N VAL A 277 -1.26 -7.27 12.34
CA VAL A 277 -0.57 -5.98 12.19
C VAL A 277 -0.63 -5.19 13.49
N VAL A 278 0.53 -4.77 13.98
CA VAL A 278 0.69 -3.98 15.20
C VAL A 278 1.25 -2.62 14.85
N PHE A 279 0.53 -1.57 15.21
CA PHE A 279 0.94 -0.18 15.08
C PHE A 279 1.50 0.32 16.40
N SER A 280 2.53 1.16 16.34
CA SER A 280 3.13 1.75 17.53
C SER A 280 2.27 2.82 18.21
N ALA A 281 1.33 3.44 17.50
CA ALA A 281 0.47 4.51 18.02
C ALA A 281 -0.82 4.67 17.17
N ASN A 282 -1.84 5.37 17.71
CA ASN A 282 -3.13 5.49 17.01
C ASN A 282 -3.00 6.30 15.72
N LEU A 283 -2.24 7.39 15.72
CA LEU A 283 -2.01 8.21 14.52
C LEU A 283 -1.42 7.45 13.32
N THR A 284 -0.59 6.42 13.52
CA THR A 284 -0.08 5.63 12.39
C THR A 284 -1.14 4.66 11.86
N LEU A 285 -2.00 4.12 12.71
CA LEU A 285 -3.16 3.35 12.30
C LEU A 285 -4.14 4.21 11.50
N GLU A 286 -4.45 5.42 11.97
CA GLU A 286 -5.32 6.35 11.23
C GLU A 286 -4.71 6.76 9.89
N SER A 287 -3.39 7.01 9.85
CA SER A 287 -2.68 7.28 8.61
C SER A 287 -2.83 6.13 7.61
N ALA A 288 -2.73 4.89 8.08
CA ALA A 288 -2.92 3.72 7.24
C ALA A 288 -4.37 3.55 6.77
N ARG A 289 -5.38 3.80 7.62
CA ARG A 289 -6.81 3.74 7.24
C ARG A 289 -7.17 4.72 6.13
N ARG A 290 -6.59 5.94 6.17
CA ARG A 290 -6.80 6.95 5.13
C ARG A 290 -6.26 6.54 3.77
N GLU A 291 -5.14 5.82 3.75
CA GLU A 291 -4.51 5.34 2.51
C GLU A 291 -5.07 3.98 2.05
N ILE A 292 -5.62 3.17 2.98
CA ILE A 292 -6.16 1.83 2.73
C ILE A 292 -7.57 1.72 3.32
N PRO A 293 -8.61 2.18 2.59
CA PRO A 293 -9.98 2.13 3.08
C PRO A 293 -10.47 0.72 3.43
N ASP A 294 -9.98 -0.31 2.72
CA ASP A 294 -10.32 -1.73 2.98
C ASP A 294 -9.82 -2.24 4.35
N MET A 295 -8.96 -1.48 5.04
CA MET A 295 -8.36 -1.90 6.32
C MET A 295 -9.34 -1.87 7.49
N ASP A 296 -10.49 -1.20 7.38
CA ASP A 296 -11.48 -1.13 8.46
C ASP A 296 -12.08 -2.51 8.82
N ALA A 297 -11.99 -3.48 7.91
CA ALA A 297 -12.40 -4.86 8.16
C ALA A 297 -11.31 -5.75 8.80
N MET A 298 -10.11 -5.22 9.06
CA MET A 298 -8.97 -5.99 9.57
C MET A 298 -8.78 -5.83 11.10
N ASN A 299 -8.30 -6.89 11.74
CA ASN A 299 -7.75 -6.85 13.10
C ASN A 299 -6.40 -6.12 13.12
N ALA A 300 -6.43 -4.80 13.29
CA ALA A 300 -5.24 -4.00 13.58
C ALA A 300 -5.15 -3.69 15.08
N HIS A 301 -3.94 -3.77 15.63
CA HIS A 301 -3.70 -3.52 17.06
C HIS A 301 -2.82 -2.30 17.24
N VAL A 302 -3.06 -1.51 18.27
CA VAL A 302 -2.16 -0.43 18.68
C VAL A 302 -1.47 -0.87 19.96
N LEU A 303 -0.18 -1.13 19.87
CA LEU A 303 0.66 -1.53 21.00
C LEU A 303 1.91 -0.65 21.01
N PRO A 304 2.02 0.32 21.94
CA PRO A 304 3.23 1.12 22.07
C PRO A 304 4.40 0.20 22.46
N GLN A 305 5.53 0.38 21.79
CA GLN A 305 6.73 -0.40 22.06
C GLN A 305 7.31 -0.03 23.42
N GLY A 306 7.95 -1.00 24.08
CA GLY A 306 8.66 -0.73 25.33
C GLY A 306 9.90 0.14 25.14
N ARG A 307 10.43 0.68 26.25
CA ARG A 307 11.76 1.30 26.26
C ARG A 307 12.79 0.30 25.73
N CYS A 308 13.54 0.72 24.72
CA CYS A 308 14.58 -0.10 24.11
C CYS A 308 15.93 0.19 24.75
N GLU A 309 16.64 -0.85 25.16
CA GLU A 309 18.03 -0.72 25.57
C GLU A 309 18.94 -0.74 24.32
N VAL A 310 19.84 0.24 24.23
CA VAL A 310 20.82 0.30 23.15
C VAL A 310 22.14 -0.31 23.66
N PRO A 311 22.64 -1.41 23.08
CA PRO A 311 23.86 -2.05 23.56
C PRO A 311 25.07 -1.10 23.51
N GLY A 312 25.92 -1.16 24.54
CA GLY A 312 27.25 -0.54 24.54
C GLY A 312 28.20 -1.22 23.56
N LEU A 313 29.18 -0.50 23.02
CA LEU A 313 30.22 -1.08 22.16
C LEU A 313 31.26 -1.83 23.03
N PRO A 314 31.69 -3.07 22.66
CA PRO A 314 32.57 -3.90 23.50
C PRO A 314 33.95 -3.31 23.80
N ASP A 315 34.45 -2.36 23.00
CA ASP A 315 35.87 -1.95 22.98
C ASP A 315 36.13 -0.54 23.51
N TYR A 316 35.24 -0.01 24.36
CA TYR A 316 35.14 1.44 24.57
C TYR A 316 35.10 1.92 26.03
N ALA A 317 35.37 1.13 27.07
CA ALA A 317 35.20 1.62 28.46
C ALA A 317 35.95 2.94 28.77
N ALA A 318 37.23 3.08 28.35
CA ALA A 318 38.01 4.29 28.56
C ALA A 318 37.59 5.46 27.64
N ARG A 319 37.35 5.18 26.35
CA ARG A 319 36.88 6.17 25.37
C ARG A 319 35.44 6.63 25.65
N LEU A 320 34.64 5.80 26.32
CA LEU A 320 33.28 6.13 26.72
C LEU A 320 33.28 7.18 27.83
N GLU A 321 34.21 7.12 28.79
CA GLU A 321 34.30 8.14 29.84
C GLU A 321 34.75 9.50 29.27
N GLU A 322 35.69 9.49 28.33
CA GLU A 322 36.07 10.69 27.58
C GLU A 322 34.88 11.27 26.78
N GLU A 323 34.11 10.41 26.10
CA GLU A 323 32.90 10.82 25.39
C GLU A 323 31.80 11.32 26.34
N ARG A 324 31.61 10.69 27.51
CA ARG A 324 30.70 11.17 28.57
C ARG A 324 31.10 12.58 29.03
N ALA A 325 32.39 12.80 29.29
CA ALA A 325 32.92 14.12 29.66
C ALA A 325 32.79 15.16 28.53
N ARG A 326 32.90 14.75 27.26
CA ARG A 326 32.64 15.61 26.09
C ARG A 326 31.16 15.99 26.03
N VAL A 327 30.25 15.02 26.11
CA VAL A 327 28.79 15.25 26.06
C VAL A 327 28.37 16.19 27.18
N ARG A 328 28.83 15.96 28.42
CA ARG A 328 28.56 16.86 29.55
C ARG A 328 28.94 18.31 29.25
N ARG A 329 30.18 18.55 28.75
CA ARG A 329 30.65 19.91 28.40
C ARG A 329 29.85 20.56 27.26
N VAL A 330 29.40 19.77 26.28
CA VAL A 330 28.60 20.28 25.15
C VAL A 330 27.22 20.72 25.63
N VAL A 331 26.59 19.89 26.48
CA VAL A 331 25.23 20.11 27.01
C VAL A 331 25.24 21.25 28.01
N ARG A 332 26.09 21.17 29.04
CA ARG A 332 26.26 22.17 30.09
C ARG A 332 27.76 22.53 30.24
N PRO A 333 28.20 23.66 29.65
CA PRO A 333 29.56 24.15 29.79
C PRO A 333 29.95 24.37 31.26
N THR A 334 31.22 24.19 31.61
CA THR A 334 31.72 24.32 32.99
C THR A 334 31.62 25.73 33.57
N ASP A 335 31.52 26.74 32.71
CA ASP A 335 31.34 28.16 33.02
C ASP A 335 29.86 28.60 32.94
N ALA A 336 28.92 27.66 32.81
CA ALA A 336 27.49 27.95 32.78
C ALA A 336 26.98 28.54 34.09
N ALA A 337 26.04 29.48 34.00
CA ALA A 337 25.35 30.03 35.16
C ALA A 337 24.49 28.95 35.86
N ASP A 338 24.36 29.05 37.19
CA ASP A 338 23.61 28.09 38.01
C ASP A 338 22.12 28.00 37.64
N ASP A 339 21.55 29.08 37.11
CA ASP A 339 20.16 29.17 36.67
C ASP A 339 19.96 28.85 35.17
N LEU A 340 21.01 28.40 34.47
CA LEU A 340 20.93 28.02 33.06
C LEU A 340 19.96 26.84 32.87
N VAL A 341 18.97 27.04 32.01
CA VAL A 341 18.03 25.99 31.58
C VAL A 341 18.49 25.40 30.25
N VAL A 342 18.71 24.09 30.23
CA VAL A 342 19.14 23.36 29.02
C VAL A 342 17.95 22.62 28.39
N VAL A 343 17.67 22.92 27.13
CA VAL A 343 16.61 22.30 26.31
C VAL A 343 17.27 21.38 25.28
N LEU A 344 17.04 20.08 25.43
CA LEU A 344 17.61 19.04 24.57
C LEU A 344 16.66 18.69 23.42
N GLY A 345 17.19 18.57 22.20
CA GLY A 345 16.53 17.97 21.05
C GLY A 345 17.38 16.84 20.49
N ALA A 346 16.76 15.84 19.87
CA ALA A 346 17.48 14.68 19.35
C ALA A 346 16.86 14.08 18.09
N GLY A 347 17.70 13.68 17.14
CA GLY A 347 17.32 12.98 15.92
C GLY A 347 18.18 13.38 14.73
N SER A 348 18.07 12.63 13.64
CA SER A 348 18.72 13.01 12.38
C SER A 348 18.22 14.38 11.91
N VAL A 349 19.13 15.18 11.36
CA VAL A 349 18.78 16.49 10.81
C VAL A 349 18.02 16.30 9.50
N HIS A 350 16.71 16.32 9.62
CA HIS A 350 15.79 16.03 8.53
C HIS A 350 14.49 16.83 8.72
N LEU A 351 13.85 17.25 7.63
CA LEU A 351 12.62 18.07 7.65
C LEU A 351 11.51 17.45 8.52
N ARG A 352 11.35 16.12 8.45
CA ARG A 352 10.42 15.35 9.29
C ARG A 352 10.58 15.62 10.80
N LYS A 353 11.82 15.81 11.26
CA LYS A 353 12.16 16.03 12.68
C LYS A 353 11.92 17.46 13.15
N GLY A 354 11.58 18.37 12.25
CA GLY A 354 11.21 19.75 12.61
C GLY A 354 12.35 20.51 13.30
N VAL A 355 13.57 20.38 12.79
CA VAL A 355 14.76 21.04 13.37
C VAL A 355 14.66 22.56 13.24
N GLU A 356 14.07 23.05 12.16
CA GLU A 356 13.72 24.45 11.95
C GLU A 356 12.73 24.97 13.00
N LEU A 357 11.79 24.11 13.45
CA LEU A 357 10.82 24.44 14.49
C LEU A 357 11.45 24.44 15.89
N PHE A 358 12.47 23.59 16.11
CA PHE A 358 13.30 23.63 17.32
C PHE A 358 14.04 24.97 17.42
N ILE A 359 14.65 25.42 16.31
CA ILE A 359 15.34 26.73 16.24
C ILE A 359 14.33 27.88 16.39
N GLU A 360 13.16 27.80 15.75
CA GLU A 360 12.12 28.81 15.89
C GLU A 360 11.61 28.93 17.34
N CYS A 361 11.43 27.80 18.03
CA CYS A 361 11.10 27.78 19.45
C CYS A 361 12.19 28.48 20.27
N ALA A 362 13.47 28.18 20.01
CA ALA A 362 14.59 28.86 20.66
C ALA A 362 14.56 30.39 20.43
N ALA A 363 14.30 30.83 19.19
CA ALA A 363 14.17 32.25 18.85
C ALA A 363 13.09 32.95 19.69
N ARG A 364 11.92 32.32 19.83
CA ARG A 364 10.80 32.86 20.61
C ARG A 364 11.10 32.89 22.11
N VAL A 365 11.72 31.85 22.65
CA VAL A 365 12.12 31.81 24.06
C VAL A 365 13.12 32.93 24.37
N VAL A 366 14.16 33.10 23.55
CA VAL A 366 15.14 34.19 23.73
C VAL A 366 14.46 35.56 23.57
N SER A 367 13.58 35.72 22.59
CA SER A 367 12.85 36.98 22.35
C SER A 367 11.86 37.34 23.47
N SER A 368 11.41 36.36 24.27
CA SER A 368 10.58 36.60 25.45
C SER A 368 11.34 37.22 26.64
N GLY A 369 12.64 37.43 26.51
CA GLY A 369 13.53 37.93 27.56
C GLY A 369 14.23 36.83 28.37
N ARG A 370 13.97 35.54 28.07
CA ARG A 370 14.70 34.41 28.67
C ARG A 370 15.96 34.07 27.90
N THR A 371 17.00 34.86 28.13
CA THR A 371 18.31 34.67 27.50
C THR A 371 19.14 33.56 28.16
N ASN A 372 18.83 33.19 29.41
CA ASN A 372 19.54 32.12 30.11
C ASN A 372 18.99 30.72 29.77
N CYS A 373 18.86 30.44 28.46
CA CYS A 373 18.43 29.16 27.93
C CYS A 373 19.42 28.71 26.85
N ARG A 374 19.75 27.43 26.88
CA ARG A 374 20.63 26.78 25.91
C ARG A 374 19.90 25.62 25.25
N PHE A 375 19.88 25.62 23.93
CA PHE A 375 19.24 24.62 23.10
C PHE A 375 20.31 23.76 22.46
N VAL A 376 20.26 22.45 22.68
CA VAL A 376 21.27 21.51 22.17
C VAL A 376 20.58 20.43 21.36
N TRP A 377 20.96 20.30 20.10
CA TRP A 377 20.46 19.26 19.20
C TRP A 377 21.53 18.19 18.97
N PHE A 378 21.19 16.93 19.27
CA PHE A 378 22.05 15.78 18.97
C PHE A 378 21.53 14.96 17.78
N GLY A 379 22.41 14.65 16.85
CA GLY A 379 22.16 13.67 15.80
C GLY A 379 22.88 13.97 14.49
N HIS A 380 22.99 12.94 13.65
CA HIS A 380 23.69 13.04 12.38
C HIS A 380 22.95 13.94 11.36
N GLY A 381 23.71 14.63 10.50
CA GLY A 381 23.19 15.28 9.29
C GLY A 381 23.29 16.81 9.26
N TYR A 382 23.79 17.43 10.32
CA TYR A 382 24.06 18.87 10.30
C TYR A 382 25.40 19.14 9.61
N ASN A 383 25.39 19.53 8.33
CA ASN A 383 26.61 19.91 7.62
C ASN A 383 26.35 21.07 6.65
N PRO A 384 26.30 22.32 7.15
CA PRO A 384 25.96 23.50 6.35
C PRO A 384 26.87 23.73 5.14
N ASP A 385 28.11 23.22 5.17
CA ASP A 385 29.08 23.38 4.08
C ASP A 385 28.84 22.40 2.93
N LEU A 386 28.29 21.21 3.21
CA LEU A 386 28.09 20.15 2.23
C LEU A 386 26.62 19.86 1.88
N ASP A 387 25.67 20.29 2.71
CA ASP A 387 24.24 20.12 2.49
C ASP A 387 23.54 21.48 2.29
N SER A 388 23.41 21.85 1.01
CA SER A 388 22.69 23.03 0.56
C SER A 388 21.16 22.86 0.56
N GLY A 389 20.64 21.66 0.86
CA GLY A 389 19.22 21.34 0.79
C GLY A 389 18.47 21.67 2.07
N TYR A 390 19.13 21.55 3.23
CA TYR A 390 18.46 21.77 4.51
C TYR A 390 19.37 22.43 5.57
N SER A 391 20.51 21.83 5.90
CA SER A 391 21.37 22.32 6.99
C SER A 391 21.97 23.71 6.74
N ALA A 392 22.25 24.09 5.48
CA ALA A 392 22.64 25.46 5.14
C ALA A 392 21.58 26.49 5.54
N TYR A 393 20.28 26.18 5.36
CA TYR A 393 19.18 27.06 5.76
C TYR A 393 19.02 27.11 7.28
N LEU A 394 19.24 26.00 7.99
CA LEU A 394 19.22 25.97 9.46
C LEU A 394 20.33 26.87 10.05
N ALA A 395 21.54 26.80 9.49
CA ALA A 395 22.66 27.64 9.91
C ALA A 395 22.38 29.13 9.67
N ASP A 396 21.81 29.47 8.52
CA ASP A 396 21.42 30.85 8.20
C ASP A 396 20.28 31.35 9.10
N GLN A 397 19.31 30.50 9.44
CA GLN A 397 18.23 30.80 10.39
C GLN A 397 18.79 31.14 11.77
N ILE A 398 19.74 30.34 12.29
CA ILE A 398 20.39 30.60 13.59
C ILE A 398 21.09 31.96 13.58
N ARG A 399 21.87 32.25 12.52
CA ARG A 399 22.61 33.51 12.38
C ARG A 399 21.67 34.72 12.32
N ARG A 400 20.65 34.66 11.47
CA ARG A 400 19.69 35.77 11.31
C ARG A 400 18.82 35.99 12.55
N ALA A 401 18.59 34.94 13.33
CA ALA A 401 17.86 35.01 14.59
C ALA A 401 18.74 35.42 15.78
N GLY A 402 20.06 35.59 15.61
CA GLY A 402 20.98 35.92 16.70
C GLY A 402 21.14 34.81 17.75
N LEU A 403 21.00 33.55 17.32
CA LEU A 403 20.96 32.38 18.20
C LEU A 403 22.29 31.64 18.33
N GLU A 404 23.39 32.16 17.77
CA GLU A 404 24.69 31.46 17.72
C GLU A 404 25.24 31.10 19.10
N LYS A 405 24.87 31.85 20.14
CA LYS A 405 25.25 31.57 21.54
C LYS A 405 24.28 30.63 22.27
N HIS A 406 23.08 30.46 21.72
CA HIS A 406 21.98 29.74 22.37
C HIS A 406 21.75 28.35 21.78
N VAL A 407 21.98 28.15 20.49
CA VAL A 407 21.71 26.88 19.78
C VAL A 407 23.03 26.18 19.42
N VAL A 408 23.16 24.91 19.80
CA VAL A 408 24.33 24.09 19.52
C VAL A 408 23.92 22.77 18.87
N PHE A 409 24.62 22.40 17.80
CA PHE A 409 24.48 21.09 17.16
C PHE A 409 25.66 20.20 17.55
N ALA A 410 25.37 18.94 17.84
CA ALA A 410 26.35 17.91 18.17
C ALA A 410 26.05 16.62 17.41
N ASP A 411 27.12 15.92 17.02
CA ASP A 411 26.99 14.61 16.36
C ASP A 411 26.42 13.55 17.28
N GLU A 412 25.96 12.45 16.68
CA GLU A 412 25.48 11.28 17.41
C GLU A 412 26.54 10.74 18.40
N THR A 413 26.08 10.22 19.55
CA THR A 413 26.97 9.74 20.61
C THR A 413 26.43 8.44 21.22
N PRO A 414 27.31 7.48 21.55
CA PRO A 414 26.93 6.30 22.34
C PRO A 414 26.69 6.62 23.82
N ALA A 415 27.11 7.79 24.31
CA ALA A 415 26.95 8.25 25.69
C ALA A 415 25.75 9.19 25.85
N PHE A 416 24.66 8.96 25.10
CA PHE A 416 23.53 9.89 25.03
C PHE A 416 22.77 10.03 26.36
N ASP A 417 22.83 9.03 27.25
CA ASP A 417 22.22 9.11 28.58
C ASP A 417 22.74 10.31 29.40
N VAL A 418 24.02 10.66 29.25
CA VAL A 418 24.59 11.84 29.92
C VAL A 418 23.93 13.13 29.43
N ALA A 419 23.50 13.19 28.17
CA ALA A 419 22.78 14.36 27.69
C ALA A 419 21.41 14.50 28.37
N TYR A 420 20.73 13.40 28.68
CA TYR A 420 19.48 13.46 29.44
C TYR A 420 19.72 13.88 30.90
N GLU A 421 20.79 13.37 31.53
CA GLU A 421 21.15 13.71 32.92
C GLU A 421 21.44 15.20 33.11
N GLU A 422 22.05 15.85 32.11
CA GLU A 422 22.51 17.25 32.19
C GLU A 422 21.46 18.27 31.68
N ALA A 423 20.42 17.79 30.99
CA ALA A 423 19.34 18.62 30.45
C ALA A 423 18.25 18.93 31.49
N ASP A 424 17.49 20.00 31.26
CA ASP A 424 16.34 20.38 32.09
C ASP A 424 14.99 20.06 31.42
N LEU A 425 14.96 20.09 30.09
CA LEU A 425 13.77 19.90 29.26
C LEU A 425 14.15 19.12 28.00
N PHE A 426 13.21 18.36 27.45
CA PHE A 426 13.37 17.71 26.16
C PHE A 426 12.30 18.21 25.17
N LEU A 427 12.73 18.68 24.01
CA LEU A 427 11.86 19.25 22.98
C LEU A 427 11.82 18.34 21.75
N LEU A 428 10.67 17.69 21.54
CA LEU A 428 10.38 16.88 20.37
C LEU A 428 9.60 17.73 19.35
N SER A 429 10.31 18.43 18.48
CA SER A 429 9.74 19.35 17.49
C SER A 429 9.28 18.67 16.19
N SER A 430 9.11 17.35 16.19
CA SER A 430 8.84 16.58 14.97
C SER A 430 7.50 16.95 14.33
N ARG A 431 7.46 16.91 12.99
CA ARG A 431 6.22 17.08 12.20
C ARG A 431 5.39 15.80 12.17
N LEU A 432 6.09 14.67 12.06
CA LEU A 432 5.54 13.32 12.05
C LEU A 432 6.59 12.38 12.63
N ASP A 433 6.32 11.78 13.79
CA ASP A 433 7.19 10.79 14.42
C ASP A 433 6.37 9.74 15.15
N PRO A 434 6.28 8.49 14.65
CA PRO A 434 5.32 7.51 15.17
C PRO A 434 5.40 7.32 16.68
N LEU A 435 6.57 6.87 17.15
CA LEU A 435 6.86 6.71 18.57
C LEU A 435 8.39 6.79 18.79
N PRO A 436 8.95 7.99 19.00
CA PRO A 436 10.40 8.16 19.09
C PRO A 436 11.00 7.66 20.40
N ASN A 437 11.97 6.73 20.30
CA ASN A 437 12.71 6.21 21.46
C ASN A 437 13.37 7.30 22.30
N VAL A 438 13.93 8.34 21.66
CA VAL A 438 14.59 9.44 22.39
C VAL A 438 13.66 10.17 23.35
N ALA A 439 12.36 10.24 23.05
CA ALA A 439 11.38 10.83 23.94
C ALA A 439 11.00 9.88 25.09
N ILE A 440 10.91 8.58 24.82
CA ILE A 440 10.70 7.55 25.86
C ILE A 440 11.87 7.55 26.86
N ASP A 441 13.11 7.66 26.36
CA ASP A 441 14.30 7.73 27.20
C ASP A 441 14.35 9.02 28.02
N ALA A 442 14.00 10.18 27.42
CA ALA A 442 13.90 11.43 28.15
C ALA A 442 12.87 11.37 29.30
N LEU A 443 11.68 10.80 29.04
CA LEU A 443 10.66 10.56 30.08
C LEU A 443 11.21 9.67 31.19
N THR A 444 11.94 8.62 30.85
CA THR A 444 12.49 7.68 31.82
C THR A 444 13.56 8.31 32.71
N HIS A 445 14.30 9.30 32.20
CA HIS A 445 15.23 10.12 32.99
C HIS A 445 14.53 11.21 33.80
N GLY A 446 13.20 11.34 33.72
CA GLY A 446 12.44 12.34 34.46
C GLY A 446 12.52 13.74 33.86
N LEU A 447 12.84 13.87 32.57
CA LEU A 447 12.77 15.15 31.87
C LEU A 447 11.32 15.45 31.45
N PRO A 448 10.84 16.68 31.67
CA PRO A 448 9.65 17.16 30.99
C PRO A 448 9.87 17.12 29.47
N VAL A 449 9.08 16.31 28.78
CA VAL A 449 9.02 16.28 27.32
C VAL A 449 7.97 17.25 26.83
N LEU A 450 8.31 18.06 25.82
CA LEU A 450 7.38 18.95 25.12
C LEU A 450 7.32 18.57 23.64
N CYS A 451 6.12 18.55 23.05
CA CYS A 451 5.92 18.18 21.66
C CYS A 451 4.66 18.82 21.05
N PHE A 452 4.45 18.60 19.75
CA PHE A 452 3.23 19.01 19.06
C PHE A 452 2.14 17.93 19.13
N GLU A 453 0.90 18.37 19.34
CA GLU A 453 -0.33 17.59 19.17
C GLU A 453 -0.35 16.95 17.77
N LYS A 454 -0.90 15.74 17.60
CA LYS A 454 -1.05 15.03 16.31
C LYS A 454 0.27 14.70 15.58
N ALA A 455 1.43 14.99 16.18
CA ALA A 455 2.72 14.71 15.54
C ALA A 455 3.31 13.35 15.93
N SER A 456 3.02 12.84 17.13
CA SER A 456 3.61 11.60 17.64
C SER A 456 2.74 10.89 18.67
N GLY A 457 2.96 9.59 18.86
CA GLY A 457 2.34 8.82 19.96
C GLY A 457 2.74 9.30 21.35
N ILE A 458 3.83 10.08 21.46
CA ILE A 458 4.22 10.73 22.73
C ILE A 458 3.23 11.84 23.11
N ALA A 459 2.67 12.55 22.13
CA ALA A 459 1.65 13.57 22.40
C ALA A 459 0.38 12.94 22.99
N GLU A 460 -0.09 11.84 22.39
CA GLU A 460 -1.23 11.05 22.89
C GLU A 460 -0.96 10.57 24.33
N PHE A 461 0.21 9.97 24.57
CA PHE A 461 0.63 9.51 25.91
C PHE A 461 0.64 10.64 26.95
N LEU A 462 1.20 11.82 26.62
CA LEU A 462 1.26 12.95 27.54
C LEU A 462 -0.13 13.51 27.85
N GLN A 463 -1.03 13.54 26.87
CA GLN A 463 -2.43 13.94 27.07
C GLN A 463 -3.16 12.97 28.01
N GLU A 464 -3.07 11.66 27.75
CA GLU A 464 -3.68 10.61 28.58
C GLU A 464 -3.12 10.58 30.01
N SER A 465 -1.86 10.99 30.19
CA SER A 465 -1.20 11.10 31.50
C SER A 465 -1.54 12.40 32.26
N GLY A 466 -2.41 13.25 31.70
CA GLY A 466 -2.80 14.53 32.30
C GLY A 466 -1.68 15.58 32.30
N LEU A 467 -0.77 15.50 31.33
CA LEU A 467 0.34 16.44 31.10
C LEU A 467 0.14 17.29 29.83
N GLY A 468 -1.00 17.14 29.14
CA GLY A 468 -1.32 17.84 27.89
C GLY A 468 -1.09 19.36 27.97
N ASP A 469 -1.66 20.02 28.98
CA ASP A 469 -1.57 21.49 29.12
C ASP A 469 -0.13 22.00 29.29
N SER A 470 0.72 21.24 29.99
CA SER A 470 2.11 21.60 30.27
C SER A 470 3.09 21.20 29.17
N SER A 471 2.75 20.21 28.35
CA SER A 471 3.72 19.53 27.48
C SER A 471 3.31 19.43 26.00
N VAL A 472 2.03 19.56 25.65
CA VAL A 472 1.55 19.34 24.29
C VAL A 472 1.03 20.64 23.69
N ALA A 473 1.79 21.20 22.75
CA ALA A 473 1.41 22.41 22.01
C ALA A 473 0.52 22.07 20.81
N ARG A 474 -0.30 23.02 20.36
CA ARG A 474 -1.09 22.87 19.12
C ARG A 474 -0.20 22.50 17.93
N TYR A 475 -0.75 21.73 16.99
CA TYR A 475 0.03 21.19 15.87
C TYR A 475 0.81 22.27 15.11
N LEU A 476 2.15 22.15 15.15
CA LEU A 476 3.11 23.07 14.52
C LEU A 476 3.03 24.53 15.00
N ASP A 477 2.41 24.79 16.15
CA ASP A 477 2.37 26.12 16.77
C ASP A 477 3.61 26.33 17.66
N SER A 478 4.66 26.87 17.07
CA SER A 478 5.92 27.20 17.75
C SER A 478 5.77 28.27 18.84
N ALA A 479 4.71 29.08 18.80
CA ALA A 479 4.42 30.09 19.83
C ALA A 479 3.96 29.41 21.12
N ASP A 480 2.93 28.57 21.01
CA ASP A 480 2.40 27.80 22.14
C ASP A 480 3.48 26.87 22.72
N LEU A 481 4.30 26.25 21.86
CA LEU A 481 5.43 25.43 22.32
C LEU A 481 6.46 26.25 23.11
N ALA A 482 6.81 27.45 22.63
CA ALA A 482 7.74 28.34 23.33
C ALA A 482 7.16 28.84 24.66
N ASP A 483 5.87 29.17 24.72
CA ASP A 483 5.21 29.60 25.96
C ASP A 483 5.28 28.51 27.04
N LYS A 484 5.10 27.24 26.65
CA LYS A 484 5.27 26.10 27.56
C LYS A 484 6.72 25.92 28.02
N VAL A 485 7.70 26.09 27.12
CA VAL A 485 9.13 26.09 27.48
C VAL A 485 9.43 27.22 28.47
N VAL A 486 8.94 28.44 28.24
CA VAL A 486 9.13 29.59 29.14
C VAL A 486 8.51 29.31 30.52
N ALA A 487 7.29 28.77 30.55
CA ALA A 487 6.60 28.45 31.80
C ALA A 487 7.34 27.40 32.63
N LEU A 488 7.91 26.37 31.99
CA LEU A 488 8.70 25.35 32.68
C LEU A 488 10.09 25.86 33.05
N ALA A 489 10.74 26.64 32.18
CA ALA A 489 12.02 27.30 32.49
C ALA A 489 11.90 28.21 33.73
N ALA A 490 10.71 28.77 33.99
CA ALA A 490 10.47 29.66 35.12
C ALA A 490 10.46 29.02 36.50
N SER A 491 10.24 27.70 36.59
CA SER A 491 10.04 27.05 37.89
C SER A 491 10.70 25.67 37.91
N GLN A 492 11.78 25.54 38.68
CA GLN A 492 12.46 24.26 38.88
C GLN A 492 11.54 23.24 39.57
N SER A 493 10.68 23.67 40.51
CA SER A 493 9.72 22.78 41.17
C SER A 493 8.72 22.21 40.16
N ARG A 494 8.18 23.06 39.27
CA ARG A 494 7.24 22.61 38.22
C ARG A 494 7.92 21.68 37.21
N ARG A 495 9.18 21.93 36.83
CA ARG A 495 9.95 20.99 35.98
C ARG A 495 10.06 19.62 36.64
N ARG A 496 10.46 19.58 37.92
CA ARG A 496 10.59 18.31 38.66
C ARG A 496 9.27 17.58 38.79
N GLU A 497 8.18 18.30 39.05
CA GLU A 497 6.84 17.71 39.15
C GLU A 497 6.38 17.09 37.81
N VAL A 498 6.44 17.85 36.72
CA VAL A 498 6.05 17.38 35.38
C VAL A 498 6.92 16.21 34.93
N GLY A 499 8.23 16.31 35.16
CA GLY A 499 9.19 15.26 34.86
C GLY A 499 8.96 13.97 35.64
N ALA A 500 8.72 14.07 36.95
CA ALA A 500 8.41 12.91 37.80
C ALA A 500 7.10 12.23 37.37
N ARG A 501 6.03 13.00 37.13
CA ARG A 501 4.76 12.46 36.64
C ARG A 501 4.92 11.78 35.28
N GLY A 502 5.68 12.38 34.37
CA GLY A 502 5.97 11.81 33.06
C GLY A 502 6.70 10.47 33.16
N ARG A 503 7.73 10.40 34.02
CA ARG A 503 8.49 9.18 34.28
C ARG A 503 7.64 8.07 34.89
N ASP A 504 6.86 8.40 35.92
CA ASP A 504 6.08 7.40 36.65
C ASP A 504 5.00 6.78 35.73
N ALA A 505 4.39 7.60 34.86
CA ALA A 505 3.49 7.12 33.81
C ALA A 505 4.23 6.27 32.76
N SER A 506 5.43 6.70 32.33
CA SER A 506 6.17 6.08 31.23
C SER A 506 6.66 4.67 31.56
N VAL A 507 7.03 4.39 32.81
CA VAL A 507 7.51 3.06 33.26
C VAL A 507 6.46 1.97 33.02
N SER A 508 5.19 2.27 33.30
CA SER A 508 4.10 1.31 33.12
C SER A 508 3.65 1.18 31.66
N PHE A 509 3.71 2.29 30.91
CA PHE A 509 3.20 2.38 29.54
C PHE A 509 4.20 1.80 28.52
N PHE A 510 5.48 2.16 28.62
CA PHE A 510 6.56 1.70 27.71
C PHE A 510 7.32 0.50 28.30
N ASN A 511 6.59 -0.56 28.65
CA ASN A 511 7.18 -1.77 29.23
C ASN A 511 7.49 -2.83 28.16
N MET A 512 8.77 -3.18 27.98
CA MET A 512 9.22 -4.12 26.94
C MET A 512 8.75 -5.56 27.16
N GLU A 513 8.76 -6.05 28.39
CA GLU A 513 8.32 -7.40 28.72
C GLU A 513 6.84 -7.60 28.39
N ARG A 514 6.00 -6.64 28.80
CA ARG A 514 4.57 -6.61 28.48
C ARG A 514 4.35 -6.52 26.97
N TYR A 515 5.11 -5.68 26.27
CA TYR A 515 5.03 -5.54 24.82
C TYR A 515 5.35 -6.88 24.11
N VAL A 516 6.47 -7.51 24.44
CA VAL A 516 6.88 -8.81 23.87
C VAL A 516 5.83 -9.89 24.17
N GLY A 517 5.30 -9.92 25.40
CA GLY A 517 4.23 -10.83 25.80
C GLY A 517 3.00 -10.70 24.90
N ARG A 518 2.50 -9.48 24.71
CA ARG A 518 1.32 -9.19 23.87
C ARG A 518 1.55 -9.49 22.39
N VAL A 519 2.71 -9.15 21.85
CA VAL A 519 3.08 -9.48 20.46
C VAL A 519 3.19 -11.00 20.26
N THR A 520 3.72 -11.73 21.25
CA THR A 520 3.82 -13.19 21.20
C THR A 520 2.45 -13.86 21.29
N GLU A 521 1.54 -13.35 22.12
CA GLU A 521 0.15 -13.82 22.20
C GLU A 521 -0.56 -13.67 20.84
N LEU A 522 -0.38 -12.51 20.18
CA LEU A 522 -0.89 -12.29 18.82
C LEU A 522 -0.33 -13.32 17.84
N ALA A 523 0.98 -13.52 17.86
CA ALA A 523 1.63 -14.51 16.99
C ALA A 523 1.11 -15.93 17.23
N GLN A 524 0.86 -16.31 18.48
CA GLN A 524 0.30 -17.61 18.83
C GLN A 524 -1.14 -17.79 18.34
N ARG A 525 -1.99 -16.76 18.41
CA ARG A 525 -3.34 -16.80 17.82
C ARG A 525 -3.27 -17.00 16.31
N ALA A 526 -2.34 -16.31 15.64
CA ALA A 526 -2.12 -16.42 14.21
C ALA A 526 -1.69 -17.82 13.75
N VAL A 527 -1.06 -18.64 14.61
CA VAL A 527 -0.74 -20.05 14.30
C VAL A 527 -2.00 -20.85 13.96
N GLY A 528 -3.08 -20.67 14.73
CA GLY A 528 -4.35 -21.36 14.49
C GLY A 528 -4.98 -20.95 13.16
N GLN A 529 -4.98 -19.64 12.88
CA GLN A 529 -5.50 -19.08 11.63
C GLN A 529 -4.71 -19.56 10.41
N ALA A 530 -3.38 -19.55 10.45
CA ALA A 530 -2.55 -20.02 9.33
C ALA A 530 -2.81 -21.51 8.99
N ARG A 531 -3.02 -22.36 10.01
CA ARG A 531 -3.43 -23.75 9.82
C ARG A 531 -4.82 -23.85 9.19
N GLN A 532 -5.76 -23.00 9.61
CA GLN A 532 -7.09 -22.96 9.03
C GLN A 532 -7.05 -22.50 7.56
N GLU A 533 -6.29 -21.45 7.23
CA GLU A 533 -6.11 -20.97 5.87
C GLU A 533 -5.58 -22.07 4.93
N LYS A 534 -4.64 -22.90 5.42
CA LYS A 534 -4.13 -24.03 4.64
C LYS A 534 -5.24 -25.05 4.34
N ARG A 535 -6.02 -25.43 5.35
CA ARG A 535 -7.16 -26.35 5.18
C ARG A 535 -8.22 -25.78 4.23
N ASP A 536 -8.52 -24.49 4.35
CA ASP A 536 -9.47 -23.80 3.49
C ASP A 536 -8.98 -23.78 2.03
N MET A 537 -7.69 -23.50 1.81
CA MET A 537 -7.06 -23.56 0.50
C MET A 537 -7.18 -24.97 -0.12
N ASP A 538 -6.78 -26.01 0.63
CA ASP A 538 -6.82 -27.39 0.16
C ASP A 538 -8.26 -27.84 -0.19
N LEU A 539 -9.25 -27.40 0.61
CA LEU A 539 -10.66 -27.67 0.34
C LEU A 539 -11.16 -26.96 -0.92
N ILE A 540 -10.84 -25.68 -1.10
CA ILE A 540 -11.26 -24.92 -2.27
C ILE A 540 -10.66 -25.55 -3.54
N ILE A 541 -9.38 -25.94 -3.52
CA ILE A 541 -8.72 -26.61 -4.64
C ILE A 541 -9.41 -27.94 -4.96
N SER A 542 -9.58 -28.81 -3.96
CA SER A 542 -10.18 -30.14 -4.15
C SER A 542 -11.66 -30.09 -4.56
N SER A 543 -12.37 -28.99 -4.27
CA SER A 543 -13.77 -28.82 -4.66
C SER A 543 -13.99 -28.65 -6.17
N GLY A 544 -12.95 -28.25 -6.92
CA GLY A 544 -13.02 -27.92 -8.35
C GLY A 544 -13.85 -26.69 -8.71
N LEU A 545 -14.33 -25.91 -7.73
CA LEU A 545 -15.21 -24.77 -7.97
C LEU A 545 -14.47 -23.49 -8.38
N PHE A 546 -13.22 -23.33 -7.96
CA PHE A 546 -12.47 -22.09 -8.18
C PHE A 546 -12.22 -21.86 -9.69
N ARG A 547 -12.60 -20.69 -10.19
CA ARG A 547 -12.48 -20.31 -11.61
C ARG A 547 -11.40 -19.27 -11.79
N GLU A 548 -10.22 -19.70 -12.23
CA GLU A 548 -9.06 -18.81 -12.47
C GLU A 548 -9.36 -17.74 -13.52
N ASP A 549 -10.12 -18.07 -14.55
CA ASP A 549 -10.51 -17.16 -15.62
C ASP A 549 -11.53 -16.09 -15.19
N PHE A 550 -12.06 -16.20 -13.97
CA PHE A 550 -12.96 -15.23 -13.34
C PHE A 550 -12.27 -14.53 -12.16
N SER A 551 -11.76 -15.30 -11.20
CA SER A 551 -11.21 -14.76 -9.95
C SER A 551 -9.84 -14.09 -10.15
N VAL A 552 -9.01 -14.48 -11.12
CA VAL A 552 -7.68 -13.88 -11.32
C VAL A 552 -7.79 -12.68 -12.27
N PRO A 553 -7.23 -11.50 -11.92
CA PRO A 553 -7.23 -10.33 -12.80
C PRO A 553 -6.55 -10.60 -14.16
N PRO A 554 -7.03 -9.99 -15.26
CA PRO A 554 -6.56 -10.29 -16.61
C PRO A 554 -5.11 -9.81 -16.88
N ASN A 555 -4.62 -8.86 -16.09
CA ASN A 555 -3.28 -8.28 -16.17
C ASN A 555 -2.23 -9.06 -15.37
N VAL A 556 -2.63 -10.11 -14.63
CA VAL A 556 -1.72 -10.98 -13.89
C VAL A 556 -1.49 -12.24 -14.73
N PRO A 557 -0.23 -12.62 -15.04
CA PRO A 557 0.04 -13.91 -15.66
C PRO A 557 -0.62 -15.01 -14.84
N ARG A 558 -1.44 -15.86 -15.48
CA ARG A 558 -2.22 -16.88 -14.78
C ARG A 558 -1.28 -17.73 -13.91
N PRO A 559 -1.35 -17.60 -12.58
CA PRO A 559 -0.47 -18.35 -11.71
C PRO A 559 -0.93 -19.80 -11.69
N ALA A 560 -0.14 -20.69 -11.09
CA ALA A 560 -0.63 -22.02 -10.77
C ALA A 560 -1.87 -21.93 -9.85
N LEU A 561 -2.82 -22.86 -9.99
CA LEU A 561 -4.07 -22.88 -9.23
C LEU A 561 -3.86 -22.70 -7.71
N GLU A 562 -2.87 -23.38 -7.14
CA GLU A 562 -2.52 -23.25 -5.72
C GLU A 562 -2.22 -21.80 -5.32
N ARG A 563 -1.49 -21.09 -6.17
CA ARG A 563 -1.13 -19.69 -5.95
C ARG A 563 -2.36 -18.79 -6.11
N ALA A 564 -3.23 -19.04 -7.09
CA ALA A 564 -4.48 -18.30 -7.27
C ALA A 564 -5.39 -18.42 -6.05
N VAL A 565 -5.63 -19.66 -5.58
CA VAL A 565 -6.45 -19.92 -4.38
C VAL A 565 -5.79 -19.35 -3.13
N ARG A 566 -4.46 -19.44 -3.00
CA ARG A 566 -3.75 -18.83 -1.87
C ARG A 566 -4.02 -17.32 -1.77
N LEU A 567 -3.96 -16.62 -2.89
CA LEU A 567 -4.23 -15.20 -2.93
C LEU A 567 -5.70 -14.88 -2.62
N HIS A 568 -6.65 -15.69 -3.12
CA HIS A 568 -8.07 -15.58 -2.77
C HIS A 568 -8.27 -15.68 -1.25
N VAL A 569 -7.78 -16.76 -0.62
CA VAL A 569 -7.89 -16.97 0.83
C VAL A 569 -7.25 -15.81 1.60
N ARG A 570 -6.09 -15.32 1.15
CA ARG A 570 -5.44 -14.15 1.76
C ARG A 570 -6.22 -12.85 1.62
N SER A 571 -6.93 -12.65 0.50
CA SER A 571 -7.78 -11.46 0.32
C SER A 571 -8.95 -11.44 1.30
N TRP A 572 -9.54 -12.60 1.59
CA TRP A 572 -10.63 -12.71 2.56
C TRP A 572 -10.13 -12.62 4.01
N ALA A 573 -8.99 -13.25 4.31
CA ALA A 573 -8.36 -13.18 5.62
C ALA A 573 -7.87 -11.77 5.99
N SER A 574 -7.25 -11.05 5.04
CA SER A 574 -6.74 -9.69 5.26
C SER A 574 -7.81 -8.60 5.10
N GLY A 575 -8.89 -8.88 4.39
CA GLY A 575 -9.89 -7.88 4.02
C GLY A 575 -9.53 -7.04 2.79
N ILE A 576 -8.30 -7.15 2.29
CA ILE A 576 -7.78 -6.32 1.20
C ILE A 576 -8.03 -7.01 -0.14
N GLY A 577 -8.62 -6.26 -1.09
CA GLY A 577 -8.76 -6.71 -2.47
C GLY A 577 -9.56 -8.01 -2.61
N ARG A 578 -10.62 -8.16 -1.79
CA ARG A 578 -11.52 -9.33 -1.76
C ARG A 578 -12.10 -9.62 -3.14
N ARG A 579 -12.01 -10.89 -3.56
CA ARG A 579 -12.52 -11.36 -4.84
C ARG A 579 -13.38 -12.61 -4.69
N LYS A 580 -14.31 -12.79 -5.62
CA LYS A 580 -15.20 -13.94 -5.70
C LYS A 580 -14.46 -15.11 -6.38
N PRO A 581 -14.62 -16.34 -5.88
CA PRO A 581 -13.89 -17.51 -6.38
C PRO A 581 -14.43 -18.03 -7.72
N PHE A 582 -15.72 -17.81 -8.00
CA PHE A 582 -16.41 -18.23 -9.23
C PHE A 582 -17.70 -17.42 -9.43
N PRO A 583 -18.24 -17.37 -10.66
CA PRO A 583 -19.44 -16.60 -10.95
C PRO A 583 -20.67 -17.06 -10.17
N GLY A 584 -21.52 -16.12 -9.78
CA GLY A 584 -22.79 -16.36 -9.10
C GLY A 584 -22.69 -16.45 -7.58
N PHE A 585 -21.50 -16.67 -7.01
CA PHE A 585 -21.32 -16.75 -5.56
C PHE A 585 -20.68 -15.49 -4.99
N HIS A 586 -21.32 -14.88 -4.00
CA HIS A 586 -20.79 -13.74 -3.27
C HIS A 586 -20.37 -14.14 -1.84
N PRO A 587 -19.07 -14.34 -1.55
CA PRO A 587 -18.64 -14.84 -0.24
C PRO A 587 -18.95 -13.87 0.91
N GLY A 588 -18.97 -12.55 0.65
CA GLY A 588 -19.32 -11.55 1.67
C GLY A 588 -20.77 -11.61 2.14
N ILE A 589 -21.74 -11.91 1.26
CA ILE A 589 -23.15 -12.09 1.64
C ILE A 589 -23.29 -13.36 2.48
N TYR A 590 -22.60 -14.44 2.09
CA TYR A 590 -22.58 -15.69 2.85
C TYR A 590 -22.02 -15.48 4.27
N LEU A 591 -20.88 -14.77 4.37
CA LEU A 591 -20.21 -14.43 5.62
C LEU A 591 -21.15 -13.65 6.56
N GLU A 592 -21.80 -12.60 6.05
CA GLU A 592 -22.71 -11.74 6.81
C GLU A 592 -23.91 -12.51 7.38
N GLN A 593 -24.49 -13.42 6.59
CA GLN A 593 -25.71 -14.14 7.00
C GLN A 593 -25.45 -15.35 7.91
N HIS A 594 -24.26 -15.95 7.85
CA HIS A 594 -23.88 -17.07 8.72
C HIS A 594 -23.16 -16.61 10.00
N GLY A 595 -23.03 -15.30 10.23
CA GLY A 595 -22.39 -14.75 11.42
C GLY A 595 -20.92 -15.13 11.56
N LEU A 596 -20.23 -15.37 10.43
CA LEU A 596 -18.82 -15.74 10.43
C LEU A 596 -17.96 -14.51 10.73
N ALA A 597 -17.03 -14.63 11.67
CA ALA A 597 -16.09 -13.56 11.97
C ALA A 597 -15.08 -13.40 10.81
N THR A 598 -14.78 -12.16 10.41
CA THR A 598 -13.75 -11.91 9.40
C THR A 598 -12.41 -12.47 9.88
N GLY A 599 -11.73 -13.23 9.01
CA GLY A 599 -10.40 -13.79 9.30
C GLY A 599 -10.41 -15.07 10.14
N SER A 600 -11.55 -15.56 10.62
CA SER A 600 -11.59 -16.87 11.31
C SER A 600 -11.49 -18.05 10.34
N VAL A 601 -12.18 -17.93 9.19
CA VAL A 601 -12.38 -18.97 8.19
C VAL A 601 -12.65 -18.31 6.84
N ASP A 602 -12.19 -18.92 5.74
CA ASP A 602 -12.57 -18.46 4.39
C ASP A 602 -14.06 -18.76 4.10
N PRO A 603 -14.87 -17.77 3.70
CA PRO A 603 -16.30 -17.96 3.48
C PRO A 603 -16.63 -18.94 2.34
N THR A 604 -15.73 -19.11 1.36
CA THR A 604 -15.90 -20.08 0.28
C THR A 604 -15.66 -21.50 0.79
N ALA A 605 -14.59 -21.68 1.57
CA ALA A 605 -14.31 -22.97 2.19
C ALA A 605 -15.44 -23.39 3.15
N ASP A 606 -15.99 -22.44 3.91
CA ASP A 606 -17.12 -22.71 4.78
C ASP A 606 -18.39 -23.09 4.02
N TYR A 607 -18.73 -22.34 2.97
CA TYR A 607 -19.83 -22.67 2.06
C TYR A 607 -19.71 -24.09 1.47
N ILE A 608 -18.49 -24.50 1.10
CA ILE A 608 -18.22 -25.86 0.62
C ILE A 608 -18.43 -26.89 1.74
N ARG A 609 -17.93 -26.63 2.96
CA ARG A 609 -18.11 -27.54 4.12
C ARG A 609 -19.59 -27.68 4.51
N ALA A 610 -20.36 -26.62 4.39
CA ALA A 610 -21.80 -26.60 4.69
C ALA A 610 -22.65 -27.34 3.65
N GLY A 611 -22.06 -27.92 2.60
CA GLY A 611 -22.79 -28.65 1.57
C GLY A 611 -23.41 -27.74 0.50
N ARG A 612 -22.88 -26.52 0.34
CA ARG A 612 -23.30 -25.54 -0.68
C ARG A 612 -24.79 -25.18 -0.59
N PRO A 613 -25.25 -24.67 0.56
CA PRO A 613 -26.66 -24.32 0.74
C PRO A 613 -27.08 -23.19 -0.21
N ASP A 614 -28.29 -23.30 -0.74
CA ASP A 614 -28.91 -22.22 -1.52
C ASP A 614 -29.22 -21.01 -0.61
N GLY A 615 -29.06 -19.81 -1.16
CA GLY A 615 -29.38 -18.58 -0.44
C GLY A 615 -29.10 -17.31 -1.25
N PRO A 616 -29.25 -16.12 -0.66
CA PRO A 616 -29.07 -14.84 -1.36
C PRO A 616 -27.62 -14.52 -1.73
N TRP A 617 -26.66 -15.34 -1.30
CA TRP A 617 -25.26 -15.32 -1.75
C TRP A 617 -25.04 -16.04 -3.08
N THR A 618 -26.02 -16.80 -3.58
CA THR A 618 -26.00 -17.46 -4.89
C THR A 618 -26.96 -16.78 -5.87
N TYR A 619 -26.46 -16.46 -7.06
CA TYR A 619 -27.20 -15.79 -8.13
C TYR A 619 -27.28 -16.74 -9.34
N PRO A 620 -28.41 -16.75 -10.08
CA PRO A 620 -28.46 -17.47 -11.35
C PRO A 620 -27.48 -16.82 -12.33
N VAL A 621 -26.60 -17.63 -12.92
CA VAL A 621 -25.56 -17.17 -13.86
C VAL A 621 -25.94 -17.55 -15.29
N ILE A 622 -26.06 -16.55 -16.15
CA ILE A 622 -26.26 -16.71 -17.58
C ILE A 622 -24.89 -16.73 -18.26
N THR A 623 -24.58 -17.83 -18.93
CA THR A 623 -23.32 -18.00 -19.70
C THR A 623 -23.62 -18.13 -21.18
N GLY A 624 -22.59 -18.02 -22.02
CA GLY A 624 -22.76 -18.16 -23.48
C GLY A 624 -23.36 -19.49 -23.94
N ASP A 625 -23.21 -20.56 -23.15
CA ASP A 625 -23.78 -21.88 -23.45
C ASP A 625 -25.32 -21.88 -23.40
N HIS A 626 -25.93 -20.95 -22.66
CA HIS A 626 -27.39 -20.77 -22.58
C HIS A 626 -27.98 -20.16 -23.88
N ALA A 627 -27.15 -19.50 -24.69
CA ALA A 627 -27.58 -18.80 -25.91
C ALA A 627 -28.16 -19.73 -26.99
N VAL A 628 -27.76 -21.01 -26.98
CA VAL A 628 -28.14 -21.98 -28.03
C VAL A 628 -29.61 -22.42 -27.92
N ARG A 629 -30.26 -22.24 -26.76
CA ARG A 629 -31.64 -22.72 -26.47
C ARG A 629 -32.65 -21.59 -26.20
N CYS A 630 -32.36 -20.37 -26.65
CA CYS A 630 -33.15 -19.18 -26.34
C CYS A 630 -34.52 -19.17 -27.02
N THR A 631 -35.58 -18.96 -26.24
CA THR A 631 -36.90 -18.57 -26.74
C THR A 631 -37.10 -17.09 -26.43
N LEU A 632 -37.00 -16.26 -27.46
CA LEU A 632 -37.12 -14.82 -27.31
C LEU A 632 -38.55 -14.44 -26.89
N PRO A 633 -38.71 -13.35 -26.11
CA PRO A 633 -40.02 -12.84 -25.74
C PRO A 633 -40.66 -12.08 -26.92
N ILE A 634 -41.19 -12.81 -27.90
CA ILE A 634 -41.73 -12.25 -29.17
C ILE A 634 -42.95 -11.35 -28.93
N ASP A 635 -43.68 -11.56 -27.84
CA ASP A 635 -44.89 -10.82 -27.45
C ASP A 635 -44.63 -9.62 -26.53
N GLN A 636 -43.37 -9.40 -26.12
CA GLN A 636 -43.02 -8.38 -25.14
C GLN A 636 -42.35 -7.19 -25.80
N THR A 637 -42.55 -6.03 -25.18
CA THR A 637 -41.98 -4.75 -25.62
C THR A 637 -40.64 -4.51 -24.93
N ILE A 638 -39.60 -4.21 -25.72
CA ILE A 638 -38.22 -4.13 -25.24
C ILE A 638 -37.61 -2.79 -25.65
N ALA A 639 -37.17 -2.01 -24.66
CA ALA A 639 -36.43 -0.77 -24.86
C ALA A 639 -34.94 -0.95 -24.55
N LEU A 640 -34.11 -0.12 -25.16
CA LEU A 640 -32.70 0.05 -24.78
C LEU A 640 -32.37 1.53 -24.70
N HIS A 641 -32.03 1.99 -23.50
CA HIS A 641 -31.48 3.33 -23.29
C HIS A 641 -29.95 3.30 -23.40
N VAL A 642 -29.39 4.14 -24.28
CA VAL A 642 -27.95 4.34 -24.41
C VAL A 642 -27.58 5.80 -24.13
N HIS A 643 -26.78 6.05 -23.09
CA HIS A 643 -26.20 7.37 -22.87
C HIS A 643 -24.86 7.54 -23.60
N VAL A 644 -24.82 8.44 -24.57
CA VAL A 644 -23.67 8.67 -25.46
C VAL A 644 -22.98 9.97 -25.08
N TYR A 645 -22.04 9.87 -24.15
CA TYR A 645 -21.10 10.93 -23.79
C TYR A 645 -19.88 10.98 -24.72
N TYR A 646 -19.45 9.82 -25.26
CA TYR A 646 -18.33 9.65 -26.18
C TYR A 646 -18.82 9.08 -27.51
N PRO A 647 -19.28 9.93 -28.46
CA PRO A 647 -19.89 9.50 -29.72
C PRO A 647 -19.05 8.53 -30.55
N GLU A 648 -17.73 8.67 -30.51
CA GLU A 648 -16.77 7.79 -31.19
C GLU A 648 -16.78 6.34 -30.70
N LEU A 649 -17.31 6.06 -29.51
CA LEU A 649 -17.45 4.70 -28.97
C LEU A 649 -18.83 4.08 -29.25
N PHE A 650 -19.78 4.87 -29.71
CA PHE A 650 -21.14 4.41 -29.98
C PHE A 650 -21.22 3.31 -31.08
N PRO A 651 -20.39 3.34 -32.15
CA PRO A 651 -20.40 2.28 -33.16
C PRO A 651 -20.12 0.87 -32.64
N ASP A 652 -19.39 0.73 -31.52
CA ASP A 652 -19.14 -0.58 -30.90
C ASP A 652 -20.44 -1.16 -30.29
N ILE A 653 -21.26 -0.30 -29.68
CA ILE A 653 -22.56 -0.69 -29.13
C ILE A 653 -23.52 -1.10 -30.25
N THR A 654 -23.65 -0.29 -31.30
CA THR A 654 -24.55 -0.57 -32.44
C THR A 654 -24.15 -1.85 -33.18
N SER A 655 -22.85 -2.05 -33.41
CA SER A 655 -22.33 -3.28 -34.03
C SER A 655 -22.66 -4.54 -33.21
N ARG A 656 -22.54 -4.47 -31.88
CA ARG A 656 -22.83 -5.60 -30.99
C ARG A 656 -24.32 -5.94 -30.90
N LEU A 657 -25.20 -4.95 -31.05
CA LEU A 657 -26.64 -5.21 -31.14
C LEU A 657 -26.99 -6.13 -32.33
N LEU A 658 -26.22 -6.08 -33.41
CA LEU A 658 -26.44 -6.91 -34.60
C LEU A 658 -26.11 -8.39 -34.39
N TYR A 659 -25.34 -8.76 -33.35
CA TYR A 659 -25.08 -10.16 -33.00
C TYR A 659 -26.32 -10.87 -32.46
N ASN A 660 -27.26 -10.11 -31.91
CA ASN A 660 -28.48 -10.63 -31.32
C ASN A 660 -29.57 -10.74 -32.37
N ARG A 661 -30.68 -11.38 -32.05
CA ARG A 661 -31.92 -11.38 -32.86
C ARG A 661 -32.89 -10.32 -32.36
N VAL A 662 -32.88 -10.03 -31.06
CA VAL A 662 -33.68 -8.94 -30.50
C VAL A 662 -33.29 -7.59 -31.10
N ARG A 663 -34.28 -6.76 -31.42
CA ARG A 663 -34.10 -5.41 -31.96
C ARG A 663 -34.84 -4.42 -31.05
N PRO A 664 -34.24 -4.03 -29.91
CA PRO A 664 -34.90 -3.15 -28.95
C PRO A 664 -35.18 -1.76 -29.55
N ASP A 665 -36.24 -1.13 -29.08
CA ASP A 665 -36.54 0.26 -29.35
C ASP A 665 -35.51 1.17 -28.66
N LEU A 666 -34.81 1.99 -29.44
CA LEU A 666 -33.69 2.78 -28.94
C LEU A 666 -34.12 4.15 -28.39
N PHE A 667 -33.68 4.44 -27.18
CA PHE A 667 -33.69 5.76 -26.56
C PHE A 667 -32.24 6.20 -26.38
N VAL A 668 -31.82 7.28 -27.03
CA VAL A 668 -30.41 7.71 -26.99
C VAL A 668 -30.31 9.13 -26.44
N SER A 669 -29.50 9.30 -25.40
CA SER A 669 -29.16 10.64 -24.87
C SER A 669 -27.76 11.07 -25.30
N VAL A 670 -27.59 12.36 -25.58
CA VAL A 670 -26.31 12.99 -25.96
C VAL A 670 -26.11 14.31 -25.23
N THR A 671 -24.86 14.75 -25.07
CA THR A 671 -24.53 15.99 -24.35
C THR A 671 -24.63 17.25 -25.20
N ASP A 672 -24.50 17.14 -26.51
CA ASP A 672 -24.48 18.27 -27.43
C ASP A 672 -25.04 17.92 -28.82
N GLU A 673 -25.22 18.97 -29.64
CA GLU A 673 -25.83 18.86 -30.97
C GLU A 673 -24.92 18.18 -31.99
N GLN A 674 -23.59 18.26 -31.83
CA GLN A 674 -22.64 17.59 -32.72
C GLN A 674 -22.70 16.08 -32.50
N ALA A 675 -22.65 15.65 -31.24
CA ALA A 675 -22.87 14.27 -30.83
C ALA A 675 -24.21 13.75 -31.35
N ARG A 676 -25.29 14.54 -31.26
CA ARG A 676 -26.62 14.18 -31.78
C ARG A 676 -26.58 13.82 -33.26
N ARG A 677 -25.95 14.65 -34.09
CA ARG A 677 -25.84 14.42 -35.54
C ARG A 677 -25.03 13.18 -35.87
N GLN A 678 -23.92 12.96 -35.15
CA GLN A 678 -23.08 11.78 -35.34
C GLN A 678 -23.83 10.49 -34.98
N VAL A 679 -24.51 10.48 -33.84
CA VAL A 679 -25.36 9.36 -33.40
C VAL A 679 -26.49 9.09 -34.40
N GLN A 680 -27.18 10.13 -34.89
CA GLN A 680 -28.26 9.97 -35.88
C GLN A 680 -27.75 9.37 -37.20
N SER A 681 -26.56 9.77 -37.65
CA SER A 681 -25.94 9.19 -38.84
C SER A 681 -25.67 7.69 -38.65
N GLU A 682 -25.08 7.30 -37.51
CA GLU A 682 -24.80 5.90 -37.17
C GLU A 682 -26.10 5.07 -37.10
N LEU A 683 -27.15 5.62 -36.48
CA LEU A 683 -28.44 4.95 -36.31
C LEU A 683 -29.24 4.73 -37.59
N SER A 684 -28.89 5.41 -38.69
CA SER A 684 -29.55 5.21 -39.99
C SER A 684 -29.43 3.77 -40.52
N ALA A 685 -28.39 3.05 -40.10
CA ALA A 685 -28.13 1.65 -40.45
C ALA A 685 -28.73 0.66 -39.44
N TYR A 686 -29.36 1.14 -38.35
CA TYR A 686 -29.93 0.27 -37.33
C TYR A 686 -31.24 -0.36 -37.84
N PRO A 687 -31.35 -1.70 -37.86
CA PRO A 687 -32.53 -2.39 -38.40
C PRO A 687 -33.76 -2.37 -37.47
N GLY A 688 -33.64 -1.86 -36.25
CA GLY A 688 -34.76 -1.70 -35.30
C GLY A 688 -35.32 -0.27 -35.29
N ASN A 689 -36.19 0.02 -34.32
CA ASN A 689 -36.82 1.32 -34.19
C ASN A 689 -35.99 2.28 -33.32
N VAL A 690 -35.90 3.54 -33.73
CA VAL A 690 -35.27 4.62 -32.97
C VAL A 690 -36.36 5.54 -32.47
N VAL A 691 -36.68 5.48 -31.18
CA VAL A 691 -37.81 6.21 -30.59
C VAL A 691 -37.42 7.67 -30.34
N ALA A 692 -36.24 7.89 -29.77
CA ALA A 692 -35.79 9.24 -29.42
C ALA A 692 -34.25 9.36 -29.44
N VAL A 693 -33.77 10.51 -29.90
CA VAL A 693 -32.37 10.96 -29.73
C VAL A 693 -32.39 12.37 -29.14
N GLU A 694 -32.17 12.49 -27.83
CA GLU A 694 -32.35 13.73 -27.09
C GLU A 694 -31.05 14.31 -26.54
N ARG A 695 -30.95 15.65 -26.60
CA ARG A 695 -29.87 16.38 -25.95
C ARG A 695 -30.24 16.63 -24.48
N VAL A 696 -29.38 16.19 -23.57
CA VAL A 696 -29.56 16.31 -22.12
C VAL A 696 -28.49 17.19 -21.49
N PRO A 697 -28.74 17.79 -20.31
CA PRO A 697 -27.71 18.50 -19.54
C PRO A 697 -26.55 17.56 -19.18
N ASN A 698 -25.33 18.10 -19.07
CA ASN A 698 -24.20 17.36 -18.49
C ASN A 698 -24.30 17.31 -16.96
N ARG A 699 -25.33 16.64 -16.45
CA ARG A 699 -25.66 16.52 -15.03
C ARG A 699 -26.26 15.15 -14.78
N GLY A 700 -25.93 14.50 -13.68
CA GLY A 700 -26.44 13.16 -13.36
C GLY A 700 -25.84 12.00 -14.19
N ARG A 701 -24.83 12.26 -15.04
CA ARG A 701 -24.13 11.28 -15.91
C ARG A 701 -25.10 10.39 -16.68
N ASP A 702 -24.96 9.07 -16.63
CA ASP A 702 -25.83 8.08 -17.28
C ASP A 702 -27.19 7.89 -16.57
N ILE A 703 -27.23 8.12 -15.25
CA ILE A 703 -28.41 7.92 -14.40
C ILE A 703 -29.48 8.98 -14.62
N GLY A 704 -29.09 10.26 -14.73
CA GLY A 704 -30.02 11.37 -14.96
C GLY A 704 -30.85 11.18 -16.23
N PRO A 705 -30.23 10.97 -17.40
CA PRO A 705 -30.92 10.69 -18.65
C PRO A 705 -31.79 9.43 -18.59
N LEU A 706 -31.34 8.36 -17.93
CA LEU A 706 -32.14 7.15 -17.76
C LEU A 706 -33.41 7.41 -16.95
N LEU A 707 -33.28 7.99 -15.74
CA LEU A 707 -34.38 8.08 -14.78
C LEU A 707 -35.28 9.30 -15.03
N THR A 708 -34.69 10.45 -15.37
CA THR A 708 -35.42 11.73 -15.49
C THR A 708 -35.98 11.93 -16.89
N THR A 709 -35.17 11.74 -17.94
CA THR A 709 -35.61 11.99 -19.32
C THR A 709 -36.47 10.85 -19.86
N PHE A 710 -35.93 9.64 -19.88
CA PHE A 710 -36.58 8.52 -20.57
C PHE A 710 -37.38 7.61 -19.64
N GLY A 711 -37.09 7.61 -18.34
CA GLY A 711 -37.68 6.72 -17.33
C GLY A 711 -39.21 6.66 -17.38
N PRO A 712 -39.93 7.81 -17.34
CA PRO A 712 -41.39 7.82 -17.39
C PRO A 712 -41.96 7.20 -18.68
N ALA A 713 -41.35 7.50 -19.83
CA ALA A 713 -41.78 6.99 -21.13
C ALA A 713 -41.54 5.48 -21.24
N ILE A 714 -40.36 5.02 -20.81
CA ILE A 714 -39.99 3.60 -20.80
C ILE A 714 -40.93 2.80 -19.89
N LEU A 715 -41.14 3.27 -18.66
CA LEU A 715 -41.98 2.60 -17.66
C LEU A 715 -43.44 2.44 -18.13
N SER A 716 -43.95 3.38 -18.93
CA SER A 716 -45.34 3.37 -19.40
C SER A 716 -45.61 2.43 -20.58
N LYS A 717 -44.59 2.01 -21.33
CA LYS A 717 -44.76 1.34 -22.65
C LYS A 717 -44.00 0.04 -22.82
N TYR A 718 -43.00 -0.24 -21.98
CA TYR A 718 -42.08 -1.34 -22.18
C TYR A 718 -42.13 -2.34 -21.03
N ASP A 719 -41.97 -3.63 -21.33
CA ASP A 719 -41.88 -4.71 -20.34
C ASP A 719 -40.44 -4.87 -19.84
N TYR A 720 -39.48 -4.71 -20.75
CA TYR A 720 -38.04 -4.80 -20.48
C TYR A 720 -37.30 -3.54 -20.94
N VAL A 721 -36.22 -3.23 -20.22
CA VAL A 721 -35.31 -2.13 -20.55
C VAL A 721 -33.87 -2.57 -20.34
N GLY A 722 -33.05 -2.37 -21.37
CA GLY A 722 -31.60 -2.35 -21.25
C GLY A 722 -31.11 -0.93 -20.96
N HIS A 723 -30.02 -0.81 -20.20
CA HIS A 723 -29.31 0.45 -20.02
C HIS A 723 -27.81 0.26 -20.25
N LEU A 724 -27.27 1.06 -21.17
CA LEU A 724 -25.85 1.11 -21.51
C LEU A 724 -25.39 2.56 -21.61
N HIS A 725 -24.08 2.77 -21.59
CA HIS A 725 -23.51 4.08 -21.88
C HIS A 725 -22.13 3.96 -22.50
N THR A 726 -21.69 4.99 -23.22
CA THR A 726 -20.31 5.06 -23.71
C THR A 726 -19.38 5.43 -22.55
N LYS A 727 -18.25 4.75 -22.42
CA LYS A 727 -17.28 4.99 -21.34
C LYS A 727 -15.87 5.07 -21.89
N LYS A 728 -15.20 6.22 -21.73
CA LYS A 728 -13.74 6.31 -21.80
C LYS A 728 -13.20 6.35 -20.39
N SER A 729 -12.21 5.51 -20.10
CA SER A 729 -11.44 5.58 -18.87
C SER A 729 -10.40 6.71 -18.98
N ALA A 730 -10.83 7.96 -18.80
CA ALA A 730 -9.90 9.10 -18.77
C ALA A 730 -8.96 9.07 -17.55
N ASP A 731 -9.35 8.37 -16.47
CA ASP A 731 -8.67 8.40 -15.16
C ASP A 731 -7.77 7.19 -14.85
N VAL A 732 -7.65 6.22 -15.78
CA VAL A 732 -6.73 5.08 -15.59
C VAL A 732 -5.48 5.31 -16.43
N LYS A 733 -4.32 5.37 -15.75
CA LYS A 733 -2.99 5.62 -16.35
C LYS A 733 -2.58 4.61 -17.44
N ASP A 734 -3.36 3.56 -17.67
CA ASP A 734 -3.13 2.51 -18.64
C ASP A 734 -4.34 2.41 -19.60
N ALA A 735 -4.10 2.79 -20.86
CA ALA A 735 -5.12 2.73 -21.92
C ALA A 735 -5.64 1.31 -22.17
N GLY A 736 -4.87 0.27 -21.84
CA GLY A 736 -5.29 -1.14 -21.94
C GLY A 736 -6.38 -1.52 -20.92
N PHE A 737 -6.34 -0.93 -19.72
CA PHE A 737 -7.30 -1.21 -18.65
C PHE A 737 -8.71 -0.73 -19.00
N GLY A 738 -8.80 0.44 -19.64
CA GLY A 738 -10.06 1.03 -20.09
C GLY A 738 -10.84 0.19 -21.06
N LYS A 739 -10.13 -0.27 -22.09
CA LYS A 739 -10.68 -1.10 -23.15
C LYS A 739 -11.19 -2.44 -22.59
N ALA A 740 -10.39 -3.11 -21.75
CA ALA A 740 -10.78 -4.37 -21.12
C ALA A 740 -12.04 -4.24 -20.24
N TRP A 741 -12.23 -3.12 -19.53
CA TRP A 741 -13.46 -2.89 -18.76
C TRP A 741 -14.67 -2.67 -19.66
N SER A 742 -14.55 -1.85 -20.70
CA SER A 742 -15.65 -1.66 -21.66
C SER A 742 -16.03 -2.97 -22.35
N GLU A 743 -15.05 -3.76 -22.79
CA GLU A 743 -15.27 -5.08 -23.37
C GLU A 743 -15.96 -6.03 -22.39
N PHE A 744 -15.51 -6.06 -21.12
CA PHE A 744 -16.16 -6.84 -20.05
C PHE A 744 -17.65 -6.52 -19.93
N LEU A 745 -18.04 -5.23 -19.90
CA LEU A 745 -19.44 -4.84 -19.76
C LEU A 745 -20.25 -5.18 -21.02
N LEU A 746 -19.75 -4.82 -22.20
CA LEU A 746 -20.51 -4.96 -23.45
C LEU A 746 -20.66 -6.43 -23.89
N GLU A 747 -19.64 -7.28 -23.71
CA GLU A 747 -19.79 -8.70 -24.02
C GLU A 747 -20.73 -9.43 -23.06
N ASN A 748 -20.75 -9.02 -21.78
CA ASN A 748 -21.65 -9.61 -20.81
C ASN A 748 -23.10 -9.13 -20.95
N LEU A 749 -23.39 -8.04 -21.67
CA LEU A 749 -24.74 -7.49 -21.81
C LEU A 749 -25.31 -7.56 -23.22
N LEU A 750 -24.46 -7.41 -24.24
CA LEU A 750 -24.83 -7.49 -25.65
C LEU A 750 -24.29 -8.75 -26.30
N GLY A 751 -23.08 -9.16 -25.92
CA GLY A 751 -22.44 -10.35 -26.48
C GLY A 751 -21.33 -10.06 -27.47
N ASN A 752 -20.96 -11.12 -28.18
CA ASN A 752 -19.93 -11.15 -29.21
C ASN A 752 -20.41 -12.05 -30.37
N PRO A 753 -19.67 -12.17 -31.49
CA PRO A 753 -20.12 -12.95 -32.66
C PRO A 753 -20.49 -14.41 -32.36
N SER A 754 -19.93 -15.00 -31.30
CA SER A 754 -20.18 -16.38 -30.90
C SER A 754 -21.29 -16.51 -29.86
N VAL A 755 -21.62 -15.43 -29.14
CA VAL A 755 -22.54 -15.44 -28.00
C VAL A 755 -23.48 -14.24 -28.08
N PRO A 756 -24.75 -14.40 -28.53
CA PRO A 756 -25.76 -13.35 -28.49
C PRO A 756 -26.30 -13.19 -27.06
N MET A 757 -25.57 -12.45 -26.22
CA MET A 757 -25.83 -12.41 -24.77
C MET A 757 -27.13 -11.68 -24.43
N ALA A 758 -27.53 -10.63 -25.17
CA ALA A 758 -28.80 -9.95 -24.90
C ALA A 758 -29.99 -10.89 -25.12
N ASP A 759 -29.94 -11.72 -26.18
CA ASP A 759 -30.97 -12.74 -26.43
C ASP A 759 -31.03 -13.75 -25.26
N ALA A 760 -29.88 -14.19 -24.75
CA ALA A 760 -29.79 -15.12 -23.63
C ALA A 760 -30.35 -14.55 -22.33
N ILE A 761 -30.03 -13.29 -22.04
CA ILE A 761 -30.53 -12.56 -20.88
C ILE A 761 -32.06 -12.45 -20.94
N LEU A 762 -32.59 -11.90 -22.04
CA LEU A 762 -34.02 -11.64 -22.18
C LEU A 762 -34.83 -12.94 -22.21
N SER A 763 -34.32 -13.99 -22.84
CA SER A 763 -34.96 -15.31 -22.83
C SER A 763 -35.00 -15.91 -21.43
N THR A 764 -33.92 -15.77 -20.65
CA THR A 764 -33.85 -16.25 -19.27
C THR A 764 -34.82 -15.48 -18.37
N MET A 765 -34.83 -14.15 -18.48
CA MET A 765 -35.77 -13.31 -17.74
C MET A 765 -37.22 -13.60 -18.12
N HIS A 766 -37.52 -13.88 -19.39
CA HIS A 766 -38.86 -14.25 -19.82
C HIS A 766 -39.29 -15.62 -19.24
N GLY A 767 -38.39 -16.60 -19.23
CA GLY A 767 -38.63 -17.93 -18.68
C GLY A 767 -38.76 -17.96 -17.14
N ASP A 768 -38.06 -17.07 -16.44
CA ASP A 768 -38.10 -16.95 -14.99
C ASP A 768 -38.55 -15.53 -14.56
N ARG A 769 -39.82 -15.43 -14.18
CA ARG A 769 -40.45 -14.17 -13.75
C ARG A 769 -39.90 -13.62 -12.44
N SER A 770 -39.19 -14.42 -11.65
CA SER A 770 -38.56 -13.95 -10.40
C SER A 770 -37.33 -13.09 -10.66
N ILE A 771 -36.73 -13.16 -11.86
CA ILE A 771 -35.57 -12.35 -12.24
C ILE A 771 -36.04 -10.95 -12.66
N GLY A 772 -35.72 -9.96 -11.84
CA GLY A 772 -36.05 -8.55 -12.08
C GLY A 772 -34.97 -7.78 -12.83
N MET A 773 -33.70 -8.16 -12.66
CA MET A 773 -32.54 -7.45 -13.20
C MET A 773 -31.40 -8.42 -13.49
N VAL A 774 -30.61 -8.15 -14.53
CA VAL A 774 -29.43 -8.93 -14.91
C VAL A 774 -28.27 -7.98 -15.24
N PHE A 775 -27.08 -8.27 -14.73
CA PHE A 775 -25.86 -7.49 -14.98
C PHE A 775 -24.58 -8.36 -14.95
N PRO A 776 -23.44 -7.86 -15.44
CA PRO A 776 -22.18 -8.61 -15.42
C PRO A 776 -21.74 -8.96 -14.00
N ASP A 777 -21.36 -10.22 -13.76
CA ASP A 777 -20.83 -10.60 -12.45
C ASP A 777 -19.41 -10.05 -12.27
N ASP A 778 -19.25 -9.05 -11.41
CA ASP A 778 -17.93 -8.50 -11.09
C ASP A 778 -17.19 -9.46 -10.14
N PRO A 779 -15.99 -9.94 -10.49
CA PRO A 779 -15.18 -10.76 -9.59
C PRO A 779 -14.71 -10.02 -8.33
N ASN A 780 -14.77 -8.70 -8.28
CA ASN A 780 -14.44 -7.93 -7.08
C ASN A 780 -15.64 -7.90 -6.12
N ALA A 781 -15.43 -8.26 -4.85
CA ALA A 781 -16.46 -8.18 -3.82
C ALA A 781 -16.51 -6.76 -3.23
N LEU A 782 -17.06 -5.83 -4.00
CA LEU A 782 -17.18 -4.41 -3.64
C LEU A 782 -18.38 -4.17 -2.70
N GLY A 783 -18.22 -3.23 -1.77
CA GLY A 783 -19.29 -2.78 -0.89
C GLY A 783 -19.66 -1.31 -1.11
N TRP A 784 -20.05 -0.64 -0.03
CA TRP A 784 -20.47 0.76 -0.06
C TRP A 784 -19.35 1.77 -0.31
N THR A 785 -18.10 1.47 0.07
CA THR A 785 -16.98 2.43 0.06
C THR A 785 -17.40 3.78 0.69
N ALA A 786 -17.20 4.92 0.03
CA ALA A 786 -17.62 6.23 0.55
C ALA A 786 -19.12 6.53 0.36
N ASN A 787 -19.91 5.63 -0.26
CA ASN A 787 -21.26 5.93 -0.74
C ASN A 787 -22.37 5.68 0.29
N ARG A 788 -22.08 5.02 1.42
CA ARG A 788 -23.11 4.66 2.40
C ARG A 788 -23.89 5.88 2.90
N ALA A 789 -23.18 6.96 3.23
CA ALA A 789 -23.79 8.19 3.74
C ALA A 789 -24.76 8.84 2.74
N ALA A 790 -24.48 8.74 1.43
CA ALA A 790 -25.38 9.23 0.38
C ALA A 790 -26.53 8.24 0.09
N ALA A 791 -26.32 6.94 0.36
CA ALA A 791 -27.31 5.90 0.11
C ALA A 791 -28.40 5.85 1.19
N GLU A 792 -28.08 6.08 2.46
CA GLU A 792 -29.03 5.95 3.58
C GLU A 792 -30.29 6.84 3.44
N PRO A 793 -30.19 8.15 3.12
CA PRO A 793 -31.38 8.98 2.92
C PRO A 793 -32.24 8.53 1.73
N LEU A 794 -31.60 8.02 0.68
CA LEU A 794 -32.29 7.53 -0.51
C LEU A 794 -32.98 6.19 -0.26
N ALA A 795 -32.32 5.29 0.46
CA ALA A 795 -32.86 4.01 0.90
C ALA A 795 -34.16 4.21 1.71
N ALA A 796 -34.17 5.17 2.64
CA ALA A 796 -35.37 5.50 3.41
C ALA A 796 -36.53 5.97 2.51
N ARG A 797 -36.26 6.81 1.50
CA ARG A 797 -37.28 7.24 0.52
C ARG A 797 -37.79 6.10 -0.36
N LEU A 798 -36.94 5.12 -0.65
CA LEU A 798 -37.28 3.92 -1.41
C LEU A 798 -38.00 2.86 -0.57
N GLY A 799 -38.15 3.06 0.75
CA GLY A 799 -38.75 2.09 1.66
C GLY A 799 -37.85 0.90 2.00
N LEU A 800 -36.54 1.03 1.77
CA LEU A 800 -35.55 0.04 2.20
C LEU A 800 -35.28 0.18 3.71
N GLY A 801 -35.18 -0.97 4.38
CA GLY A 801 -34.80 -1.03 5.79
C GLY A 801 -33.29 -0.85 6.01
N MET A 802 -32.72 -1.63 6.92
CA MET A 802 -31.28 -1.61 7.18
C MET A 802 -30.50 -2.08 5.94
N LEU A 803 -29.55 -1.27 5.49
CA LEU A 803 -28.71 -1.58 4.34
C LEU A 803 -27.69 -2.69 4.69
N PRO A 804 -27.54 -3.73 3.84
CA PRO A 804 -26.56 -4.79 4.06
C PRO A 804 -25.13 -4.28 3.85
N SER A 805 -24.14 -4.97 4.42
CA SER A 805 -22.72 -4.62 4.24
C SER A 805 -22.17 -5.11 2.91
N ASN A 806 -22.67 -6.27 2.43
CA ASN A 806 -22.23 -6.91 1.20
C ASN A 806 -23.42 -7.11 0.24
N PHE A 807 -23.21 -6.85 -1.05
CA PHE A 807 -24.24 -6.99 -2.09
C PHE A 807 -23.59 -6.96 -3.48
N ASN A 808 -24.30 -7.51 -4.47
CA ASN A 808 -23.95 -7.33 -5.89
C ASN A 808 -24.67 -6.11 -6.46
N PHE A 809 -24.07 -5.42 -7.43
CA PHE A 809 -24.68 -4.30 -8.13
C PHE A 809 -24.15 -4.14 -9.56
N PRO A 810 -24.91 -3.48 -10.46
CA PRO A 810 -24.53 -3.30 -11.86
C PRO A 810 -23.39 -2.28 -11.99
N ILE A 811 -22.16 -2.76 -12.10
CA ILE A 811 -20.97 -1.91 -12.22
C ILE A 811 -21.03 -1.06 -13.48
N GLY A 812 -20.90 0.27 -13.32
CA GLY A 812 -21.10 1.24 -14.40
C GLY A 812 -22.56 1.46 -14.75
N THR A 813 -23.50 1.14 -13.85
CA THR A 813 -24.95 1.19 -14.08
C THR A 813 -25.45 0.40 -15.30
N MET A 814 -24.63 -0.46 -15.93
CA MET A 814 -25.02 -1.15 -17.16
C MET A 814 -25.73 -2.48 -16.83
N LEU A 815 -26.95 -2.66 -17.37
CA LEU A 815 -27.84 -3.76 -16.97
C LEU A 815 -28.96 -4.01 -17.98
N TRP A 816 -29.64 -5.14 -17.82
CA TRP A 816 -31.00 -5.38 -18.32
C TRP A 816 -31.95 -5.53 -17.15
N ALA A 817 -33.16 -4.97 -17.24
CA ALA A 817 -34.16 -5.05 -16.18
C ALA A 817 -35.58 -5.18 -16.73
N ARG A 818 -36.47 -5.73 -15.91
CA ARG A 818 -37.90 -5.47 -16.03
C ARG A 818 -38.14 -4.01 -15.73
N THR A 819 -39.01 -3.34 -16.48
CA THR A 819 -39.31 -1.92 -16.22
C THR A 819 -39.87 -1.70 -14.80
N SER A 820 -40.63 -2.68 -14.27
CA SER A 820 -41.09 -2.69 -12.88
C SER A 820 -39.97 -2.64 -11.84
N ALA A 821 -38.79 -3.18 -12.13
CA ALA A 821 -37.63 -3.13 -11.24
C ALA A 821 -36.99 -1.73 -11.15
N LEU A 822 -37.14 -0.90 -12.20
CA LEU A 822 -36.68 0.50 -12.18
C LEU A 822 -37.73 1.48 -11.65
N ALA A 823 -39.00 1.05 -11.57
CA ALA A 823 -40.11 1.91 -11.16
C ALA A 823 -39.88 2.66 -9.83
N PRO A 824 -39.31 2.05 -8.76
CA PRO A 824 -39.05 2.77 -7.52
C PRO A 824 -38.19 4.02 -7.71
N PHE A 825 -37.18 3.96 -8.59
CA PHE A 825 -36.26 5.07 -8.85
C PHE A 825 -36.85 6.12 -9.78
N VAL A 826 -37.61 5.72 -10.81
CA VAL A 826 -38.34 6.65 -11.67
C VAL A 826 -39.39 7.42 -10.85
N ASN A 827 -40.08 6.73 -9.93
CA ASN A 827 -41.11 7.32 -9.07
C ASN A 827 -40.57 8.29 -8.02
N LEU A 828 -39.26 8.29 -7.72
CA LEU A 828 -38.63 9.35 -6.92
C LEU A 828 -38.79 10.73 -7.59
N SER A 829 -39.07 10.76 -8.90
CA SER A 829 -39.32 11.97 -9.69
C SER A 829 -38.20 13.01 -9.53
N LEU A 830 -36.95 12.53 -9.50
CA LEU A 830 -35.77 13.37 -9.41
C LEU A 830 -35.77 14.38 -10.57
N GLN A 831 -35.48 15.63 -10.25
CA GLN A 831 -35.31 16.70 -11.21
C GLN A 831 -33.83 16.95 -11.46
N TRP A 832 -33.49 17.64 -12.55
CA TRP A 832 -32.10 17.92 -12.89
C TRP A 832 -31.31 18.59 -11.77
N HIS A 833 -31.96 19.47 -10.97
CA HIS A 833 -31.33 20.15 -9.84
C HIS A 833 -30.98 19.22 -8.66
N ASP A 834 -31.59 18.03 -8.57
CA ASP A 834 -31.33 17.07 -7.48
C ASP A 834 -30.02 16.31 -7.68
N TYR A 835 -29.55 16.20 -8.92
CA TYR A 835 -28.24 15.63 -9.22
C TYR A 835 -27.14 16.63 -8.89
N PRO A 836 -25.97 16.19 -8.40
CA PRO A 836 -24.86 17.10 -8.09
C PRO A 836 -24.23 17.67 -9.38
N GLU A 837 -23.64 18.87 -9.26
CA GLU A 837 -22.94 19.54 -10.36
C GLU A 837 -21.52 18.99 -10.53
N GLU A 838 -21.03 18.96 -11.78
CA GLU A 838 -19.65 18.57 -12.08
C GLU A 838 -18.66 19.71 -11.72
N PRO A 839 -17.40 19.41 -11.35
CA PRO A 839 -16.78 18.09 -11.30
C PRO A 839 -17.13 17.31 -10.04
N LEU A 840 -17.55 16.06 -10.21
CA LEU A 840 -17.83 15.14 -9.10
C LEU A 840 -16.56 14.43 -8.61
N PRO A 841 -16.46 14.12 -7.31
CA PRO A 841 -15.42 13.23 -6.81
C PRO A 841 -15.53 11.84 -7.44
N TYR A 842 -14.42 11.10 -7.44
CA TYR A 842 -14.35 9.76 -8.02
C TYR A 842 -15.35 8.78 -7.39
N ASP A 843 -15.66 8.95 -6.09
CA ASP A 843 -16.58 8.10 -5.32
C ASP A 843 -17.33 8.94 -4.28
N GLY A 844 -18.34 8.38 -3.61
CA GLY A 844 -19.08 9.06 -2.53
C GLY A 844 -20.16 10.02 -3.03
N THR A 845 -20.76 9.76 -4.20
CA THR A 845 -21.76 10.65 -4.81
C THR A 845 -23.15 10.02 -4.80
N LEU A 846 -24.18 10.86 -4.96
CA LEU A 846 -25.57 10.40 -5.12
C LEU A 846 -25.71 9.38 -6.26
N LEU A 847 -24.94 9.53 -7.34
CA LEU A 847 -25.00 8.65 -8.52
C LEU A 847 -24.52 7.24 -8.19
N HIS A 848 -23.38 7.12 -7.51
CA HIS A 848 -22.83 5.84 -7.04
C HIS A 848 -23.69 5.19 -5.96
N ALA A 849 -24.42 6.00 -5.17
CA ALA A 849 -25.41 5.50 -4.23
C ALA A 849 -26.62 4.88 -4.94
N ILE A 850 -27.17 5.54 -5.97
CA ILE A 850 -28.26 4.99 -6.80
C ILE A 850 -27.83 3.66 -7.45
N GLU A 851 -26.66 3.63 -8.09
CA GLU A 851 -26.09 2.43 -8.72
C GLU A 851 -26.10 1.22 -7.77
N ARG A 852 -25.67 1.41 -6.52
CA ARG A 852 -25.60 0.36 -5.48
C ARG A 852 -26.96 -0.03 -4.91
N LEU A 853 -27.93 0.89 -4.91
CA LEU A 853 -29.28 0.64 -4.38
C LEU A 853 -30.20 -0.09 -5.37
N LEU A 854 -29.97 0.04 -6.69
CA LEU A 854 -30.75 -0.61 -7.76
C LEU A 854 -31.10 -2.09 -7.48
N PRO A 855 -30.14 -2.98 -7.17
CA PRO A 855 -30.43 -4.39 -6.89
C PRO A 855 -31.13 -4.60 -5.55
N LEU A 856 -30.94 -3.72 -4.56
CA LEU A 856 -31.49 -3.89 -3.22
C LEU A 856 -33.01 -3.70 -3.19
N THR A 857 -33.54 -2.82 -4.05
CA THR A 857 -35.00 -2.59 -4.18
C THR A 857 -35.75 -3.78 -4.77
N LEU A 858 -35.07 -4.73 -5.43
CA LEU A 858 -35.72 -5.92 -5.99
C LEU A 858 -36.43 -6.74 -4.91
N SER A 859 -35.86 -6.78 -3.70
CA SER A 859 -36.46 -7.47 -2.55
C SER A 859 -37.84 -6.92 -2.17
N LEU A 860 -38.06 -5.61 -2.31
CA LEU A 860 -39.37 -4.97 -2.06
C LEU A 860 -40.44 -5.41 -3.06
N LEU A 861 -40.01 -5.88 -4.23
CA LEU A 861 -40.87 -6.32 -5.33
C LEU A 861 -41.01 -7.85 -5.38
N GLY A 862 -40.39 -8.60 -4.46
CA GLY A 862 -40.32 -10.06 -4.52
C GLY A 862 -39.52 -10.58 -5.73
N LEU A 863 -38.58 -9.78 -6.23
CA LEU A 863 -37.72 -10.10 -7.36
C LEU A 863 -36.28 -10.32 -6.89
N HIS A 864 -35.50 -11.02 -7.72
CA HIS A 864 -34.07 -11.24 -7.51
C HIS A 864 -33.27 -10.80 -8.74
N ALA A 865 -31.97 -10.59 -8.53
CA ALA A 865 -31.05 -10.31 -9.63
C ALA A 865 -30.43 -11.61 -10.17
N GLY A 866 -30.18 -11.65 -11.48
CA GLY A 866 -29.30 -12.60 -12.13
C GLY A 866 -27.98 -11.96 -12.52
N ALA A 867 -27.00 -12.78 -12.83
CA ALA A 867 -25.68 -12.32 -13.26
C ALA A 867 -25.27 -12.97 -14.58
N THR A 868 -24.38 -12.34 -15.33
CA THR A 868 -23.81 -12.92 -16.56
C THR A 868 -22.33 -13.19 -16.38
N SER A 869 -21.83 -14.22 -17.05
CA SER A 869 -20.40 -14.52 -17.10
C SER A 869 -19.98 -15.07 -18.45
N VAL A 870 -19.07 -14.36 -19.11
CA VAL A 870 -18.39 -14.80 -20.33
C VAL A 870 -17.05 -15.44 -19.97
N ARG A 871 -16.81 -16.66 -20.46
CA ARG A 871 -15.59 -17.42 -20.15
C ARG A 871 -14.34 -16.67 -20.63
N GLY A 872 -13.32 -16.58 -19.77
CA GLY A 872 -12.08 -15.87 -20.10
C GLY A 872 -12.14 -14.34 -19.98
N LEU A 873 -13.30 -13.76 -19.69
CA LEU A 873 -13.48 -12.31 -19.58
C LEU A 873 -13.74 -11.92 -18.12
N THR A 874 -12.86 -11.08 -17.57
CA THR A 874 -12.87 -10.73 -16.15
C THR A 874 -12.38 -9.30 -15.93
N ARG A 875 -12.81 -8.68 -14.83
CA ARG A 875 -12.43 -7.31 -14.48
C ARG A 875 -11.18 -7.28 -13.60
N SER A 876 -10.24 -6.41 -13.97
CA SER A 876 -9.07 -6.07 -13.17
C SER A 876 -9.46 -5.47 -11.81
N GLY A 877 -8.71 -5.80 -10.76
CA GLY A 877 -8.84 -5.18 -9.44
C GLY A 877 -7.89 -3.98 -9.29
N THR A 878 -8.27 -2.99 -8.48
CA THR A 878 -7.48 -1.77 -8.22
C THR A 878 -6.14 -2.04 -7.53
N TRP A 879 -6.09 -3.03 -6.64
CA TRP A 879 -4.88 -3.36 -5.86
C TRP A 879 -3.93 -4.36 -6.55
N TRP A 880 -4.49 -5.27 -7.35
CA TRP A 880 -3.75 -6.34 -8.02
C TRP A 880 -2.92 -5.86 -9.22
N ALA A 881 -3.20 -4.65 -9.72
CA ALA A 881 -2.46 -4.07 -10.82
C ALA A 881 -1.08 -3.52 -10.43
N SER A 882 -0.78 -3.41 -9.13
CA SER A 882 0.51 -2.95 -8.62
C SER A 882 1.35 -4.03 -7.92
N SER A 883 0.78 -5.21 -7.63
CA SER A 883 1.41 -6.28 -6.82
C SER A 883 2.20 -7.33 -7.60
#